data_AF-A0A7W7FX62-F1
#
_entry.id   AF-A0A7W7FX62-F1
#
_cell.length_a   1.000
_cell.length_b   1.000
_cell.length_c   1.000
_cell.angle_alpha   90.00
_cell.angle_beta   90.00
_cell.angle_gamma   90.00
#
_symmetry.space_group_name_H-M   'P 1'
#
loop_
_entity.id
_entity.type
_entity.pdbx_description
1 polymer ?
#
loop_
_entity_poly.entity_id
_entity_poly.type
_entity_poly.pdbx_seq_one_letter_code
_entity_poly.pdbx_strand_id
1 'polypeptide(L)'
;MTPPRLIVLTGISAAGKTTVGRLLAGSFERGAFVEGDQVREMVRTGRVDMTPEPGEQALDQLHLRYRQAAALADSFVEAGFTAVVEDVIIGDGLRAFLAAVRSPLVHLVVLAPATGAVDARESARDKTGYGGEWTVEVLDRMFRADTPRLGLWLDSSGQTPAETVREILDRLPESLLSDPPALIRTERLLLRRVQEADLPAVVQIQCDPAANEFNATLPTPAQAADLLAGWLGEWAEHGIGYWAIVRADTGETIGLGGLSVRRMAGEDGFNLYYRFRPGAWGQGYATEMARAAMAWADRAAPDRPVFVVTVPENTAARRVAAKLGMAPIGVTDEYVHKGEPIMALFRRPRPAPDELHTQRLWLRRVRRADLPVVREIQGDPATNQYKVAPPSSAQVAGQLTEWLESWAEHGIGYWLVILAETGEVVGIGGLEPHVLRGQPVLNLYYRFRPSAWGRGYAPEMATAAIEWAATALPDRPVHVATATANDNAIRVAAKLGMARVGRTDEYAIKGLALYRKPLPEPEELHTERLWLHRLGADDLAGFAEIQSDPETNRFSRKPATPEAVAELLGRIVEDWVRDGISYWAVRLADTGELLGYGGLRHAIVDGRPSLNLAYRFRPSAWGKGYAPEMARAAVDWARRARPELPVSVVTHFDNTASIRVAEKLGFVLVGSTEYGGQGVSALYRDPAVRTPEG
;
A
#
# COMPACT_ATOMS: atom_id res chain seq x y z
N MET A 1 10.95 -27.58 -4.63
CA MET A 1 10.98 -27.52 -6.09
C MET A 1 10.89 -26.06 -6.52
N THR A 2 11.90 -25.59 -7.24
CA THR A 2 11.96 -24.24 -7.80
C THR A 2 10.87 -24.10 -8.87
N PRO A 3 10.05 -23.02 -8.88
CA PRO A 3 8.99 -22.90 -9.86
C PRO A 3 9.57 -22.81 -11.28
N PRO A 4 8.92 -23.47 -12.28
CA PRO A 4 9.26 -23.33 -13.70
C PRO A 4 9.26 -21.85 -14.10
N ARG A 5 10.23 -21.47 -14.93
CA ARG A 5 10.48 -20.07 -15.29
C ARG A 5 11.06 -19.96 -16.68
N LEU A 6 10.85 -18.81 -17.30
CA LEU A 6 11.51 -18.42 -18.52
C LEU A 6 12.68 -17.48 -18.18
N ILE A 7 13.84 -17.74 -18.76
CA ILE A 7 15.00 -16.84 -18.74
C ILE A 7 15.28 -16.42 -20.17
N VAL A 8 15.08 -15.15 -20.47
CA VAL A 8 15.43 -14.51 -21.74
C VAL A 8 16.86 -14.02 -21.64
N LEU A 9 17.75 -14.54 -22.48
CA LEU A 9 19.15 -14.16 -22.54
C LEU A 9 19.42 -13.42 -23.86
N THR A 10 19.67 -12.12 -23.79
CA THR A 10 19.87 -11.27 -24.97
C THR A 10 21.18 -10.48 -24.91
N GLY A 11 21.50 -9.78 -26.00
CA GLY A 11 22.76 -9.08 -26.26
C GLY A 11 23.09 -9.12 -27.76
N ILE A 12 24.04 -8.29 -28.19
CA ILE A 12 24.47 -8.25 -29.59
C ILE A 12 25.12 -9.57 -30.04
N SER A 13 25.34 -9.74 -31.35
CA SER A 13 26.10 -10.88 -31.85
C SER A 13 27.50 -10.93 -31.21
N ALA A 14 28.09 -12.12 -31.08
CA ALA A 14 29.32 -12.33 -30.31
C ALA A 14 29.34 -11.98 -28.80
N ALA A 15 28.21 -11.56 -28.18
CA ALA A 15 28.15 -11.28 -26.74
C ALA A 15 28.33 -12.51 -25.81
N GLY A 16 28.31 -13.74 -26.35
CA GLY A 16 28.45 -14.99 -25.57
C GLY A 16 27.14 -15.71 -25.22
N LYS A 17 26.00 -15.22 -25.73
CA LYS A 17 24.64 -15.72 -25.43
C LYS A 17 24.49 -17.23 -25.56
N THR A 18 24.77 -17.82 -26.72
CA THR A 18 24.55 -19.26 -26.96
C THR A 18 25.36 -20.14 -26.00
N THR A 19 26.62 -19.80 -25.74
CA THR A 19 27.49 -20.55 -24.82
C THR A 19 27.01 -20.43 -23.38
N VAL A 20 26.73 -19.20 -22.92
CA VAL A 20 26.22 -18.94 -21.57
C VAL A 20 24.84 -19.57 -21.38
N GLY A 21 23.96 -19.47 -22.36
CA GLY A 21 22.60 -19.99 -22.30
C GLY A 21 22.54 -21.52 -22.21
N ARG A 22 23.39 -22.23 -22.95
CA ARG A 22 23.50 -23.70 -22.84
C ARG A 22 23.99 -24.13 -21.45
N LEU A 23 25.02 -23.47 -20.92
CA LEU A 23 25.54 -23.75 -19.58
C LEU A 23 24.53 -23.40 -18.49
N LEU A 24 23.83 -22.27 -18.63
CA LEU A 24 22.80 -21.83 -17.70
C LEU A 24 21.63 -22.82 -17.67
N ALA A 25 21.13 -23.25 -18.84
CA ALA A 25 20.10 -24.27 -18.91
C ALA A 25 20.54 -25.58 -18.23
N GLY A 26 21.79 -26.01 -18.47
CA GLY A 26 22.37 -27.20 -17.84
C GLY A 26 22.61 -27.10 -16.32
N SER A 27 22.46 -25.91 -15.73
CA SER A 27 22.60 -25.70 -14.29
C SER A 27 21.31 -25.99 -13.52
N PHE A 28 20.19 -26.21 -14.21
CA PHE A 28 18.90 -26.55 -13.60
C PHE A 28 18.61 -28.05 -13.70
N GLU A 29 17.98 -28.61 -12.66
CA GLU A 29 17.54 -30.02 -12.62
C GLU A 29 16.68 -30.38 -13.83
N ARG A 30 15.81 -29.45 -14.25
CA ARG A 30 15.00 -29.55 -15.48
C ARG A 30 15.24 -28.31 -16.33
N GLY A 31 16.33 -28.29 -17.09
CA GLY A 31 16.66 -27.21 -18.02
C GLY A 31 16.24 -27.50 -19.46
N ALA A 32 15.70 -26.49 -20.14
CA ALA A 32 15.50 -26.49 -21.60
C ALA A 32 16.20 -25.28 -22.22
N PHE A 33 16.76 -25.43 -23.41
CA PHE A 33 17.45 -24.37 -24.12
C PHE A 33 16.83 -24.16 -25.51
N VAL A 34 16.45 -22.92 -25.82
CA VAL A 34 15.82 -22.50 -27.08
C VAL A 34 16.72 -21.47 -27.76
N GLU A 35 17.22 -21.81 -28.94
CA GLU A 35 18.09 -20.96 -29.75
C GLU A 35 17.27 -20.33 -30.87
N GLY A 36 17.13 -18.99 -30.86
CA GLY A 36 16.33 -18.27 -31.86
C GLY A 36 16.79 -18.52 -33.30
N ASP A 37 18.09 -18.75 -33.50
CA ASP A 37 18.65 -19.01 -34.83
C ASP A 37 18.18 -20.35 -35.39
N GLN A 38 17.93 -21.36 -34.54
CA GLN A 38 17.33 -22.62 -34.97
C GLN A 38 15.89 -22.41 -35.46
N VAL A 39 15.12 -21.54 -34.78
CA VAL A 39 13.77 -21.16 -35.21
C VAL A 39 13.81 -20.42 -36.54
N ARG A 40 14.76 -19.50 -36.73
CA ARG A 40 14.98 -18.81 -38.01
C ARG A 40 15.29 -19.81 -39.14
N GLU A 41 16.12 -20.81 -38.89
CA GLU A 41 16.53 -21.81 -39.88
C GLU A 41 15.40 -22.77 -40.31
N MET A 42 14.28 -22.80 -39.58
CA MET A 42 13.09 -23.55 -39.99
C MET A 42 12.44 -22.98 -41.26
N VAL A 43 12.63 -21.69 -41.55
CA VAL A 43 12.22 -21.07 -42.82
C VAL A 43 13.21 -21.47 -43.91
N ARG A 44 12.86 -22.49 -44.69
CA ARG A 44 13.73 -23.06 -45.75
C ARG A 44 13.68 -22.29 -47.07
N THR A 45 12.55 -21.65 -47.38
CA THR A 45 12.36 -20.87 -48.62
C THR A 45 11.71 -19.54 -48.28
N GLY A 46 12.03 -18.48 -49.05
CA GLY A 46 11.50 -17.13 -48.83
C GLY A 46 12.07 -16.40 -47.61
N ARG A 47 13.19 -16.87 -47.04
CA ARG A 47 13.85 -16.23 -45.90
C ARG A 47 14.44 -14.87 -46.30
N VAL A 48 14.17 -13.85 -45.49
CA VAL A 48 14.75 -12.51 -45.64
C VAL A 48 15.57 -12.19 -44.39
N ASP A 49 16.85 -11.84 -44.59
CA ASP A 49 17.77 -11.53 -43.50
C ASP A 49 17.61 -10.07 -43.05
N MET A 50 17.89 -9.82 -41.76
CA MET A 50 17.82 -8.47 -41.18
C MET A 50 18.98 -7.60 -41.64
N THR A 51 18.67 -6.42 -42.16
CA THR A 51 19.61 -5.34 -42.50
C THR A 51 19.46 -4.17 -41.51
N PRO A 52 20.40 -3.19 -41.47
CA PRO A 52 20.24 -1.98 -40.67
C PRO A 52 18.98 -1.16 -41.02
N GLU A 53 18.59 -1.17 -42.29
CA GLU A 53 17.32 -0.62 -42.78
C GLU A 53 16.42 -1.78 -43.27
N PRO A 54 15.70 -2.47 -42.38
CA PRO A 54 14.94 -3.66 -42.74
C PRO A 54 13.64 -3.29 -43.48
N GLY A 55 13.33 -4.02 -44.55
CA GLY A 55 12.01 -3.97 -45.17
C GLY A 55 10.93 -4.68 -44.33
N GLU A 56 9.66 -4.43 -44.65
CA GLU A 56 8.50 -5.00 -43.95
C GLU A 56 8.56 -6.52 -43.81
N GLN A 57 8.93 -7.23 -44.88
CA GLN A 57 9.04 -8.69 -44.87
C GLN A 57 10.12 -9.22 -43.91
N ALA A 58 11.22 -8.48 -43.73
CA ALA A 58 12.29 -8.86 -42.80
C ALA A 58 11.82 -8.70 -41.35
N LEU A 59 11.11 -7.60 -41.05
CA LEU A 59 10.51 -7.35 -39.74
C LEU A 59 9.43 -8.37 -39.40
N ASP A 60 8.58 -8.74 -40.37
CA ASP A 60 7.55 -9.78 -40.19
C ASP A 60 8.15 -11.14 -39.85
N GLN A 61 9.24 -11.53 -40.54
CA GLN A 61 9.95 -12.77 -40.25
C GLN A 61 10.67 -12.72 -38.90
N LEU A 62 11.21 -11.57 -38.50
CA LEU A 62 11.78 -11.37 -37.17
C LEU A 62 10.71 -11.52 -36.07
N HIS A 63 9.56 -10.87 -36.22
CA HIS A 63 8.45 -11.02 -35.28
C HIS A 63 7.88 -12.43 -35.26
N LEU A 64 7.82 -13.12 -36.41
CA LEU A 64 7.44 -14.53 -36.48
C LEU A 64 8.42 -15.40 -35.68
N ARG A 65 9.73 -15.21 -35.88
CA ARG A 65 10.79 -15.89 -35.13
C ARG A 65 10.62 -15.69 -33.63
N TYR A 66 10.39 -14.45 -33.17
CA TYR A 66 10.16 -14.15 -31.76
C TYR A 66 8.92 -14.85 -31.20
N ARG A 67 7.77 -14.80 -31.90
CA ARG A 67 6.55 -15.50 -31.46
C ARG A 67 6.76 -17.01 -31.35
N GLN A 68 7.46 -17.62 -32.31
CA GLN A 68 7.72 -19.06 -32.31
C GLN A 68 8.72 -19.47 -31.22
N ALA A 69 9.78 -18.69 -31.02
CA ALA A 69 10.76 -18.93 -29.95
C ALA A 69 10.13 -18.78 -28.55
N ALA A 70 9.30 -17.74 -28.34
CA ALA A 70 8.56 -17.55 -27.11
C ALA A 70 7.56 -18.69 -26.85
N ALA A 71 6.78 -19.10 -27.86
CA ALA A 71 5.83 -20.20 -27.74
C ALA A 71 6.50 -21.54 -27.42
N LEU A 72 7.66 -21.82 -28.05
CA LEU A 72 8.45 -23.01 -27.76
C LEU A 72 8.98 -22.98 -26.32
N ALA A 73 9.55 -21.85 -25.87
CA ALA A 73 10.05 -21.71 -24.52
C ALA A 73 8.93 -21.82 -23.46
N ASP A 74 7.77 -21.21 -23.71
CA ASP A 74 6.58 -21.34 -22.87
C ASP A 74 6.14 -22.81 -22.74
N SER A 75 6.15 -23.59 -23.83
CA SER A 75 5.76 -25.00 -23.78
C SER A 75 6.65 -25.85 -22.85
N PHE A 76 7.94 -25.51 -22.75
CA PHE A 76 8.85 -26.14 -21.80
C PHE A 76 8.53 -25.74 -20.35
N VAL A 77 8.22 -24.46 -20.11
CA VAL A 77 7.80 -23.97 -18.80
C VAL A 77 6.50 -24.64 -18.35
N GLU A 78 5.52 -24.76 -19.24
CA GLU A 78 4.26 -25.48 -19.02
C GLU A 78 4.50 -26.96 -18.67
N ALA A 79 5.50 -27.59 -19.30
CA ALA A 79 5.92 -28.95 -18.98
C ALA A 79 6.76 -29.06 -17.68
N GLY A 80 7.07 -27.93 -17.03
CA GLY A 80 7.77 -27.86 -15.75
C GLY A 80 9.30 -27.75 -15.85
N PHE A 81 9.84 -27.33 -16.99
CA PHE A 81 11.26 -27.00 -17.16
C PHE A 81 11.53 -25.51 -16.85
N THR A 82 12.76 -25.19 -16.46
CA THR A 82 13.30 -23.84 -16.61
C THR A 82 13.79 -23.70 -18.04
N ALA A 83 13.13 -22.85 -18.83
CA ALA A 83 13.49 -22.60 -20.21
C ALA A 83 14.43 -21.39 -20.29
N VAL A 84 15.56 -21.56 -20.98
CA VAL A 84 16.46 -20.46 -21.35
C VAL A 84 16.31 -20.23 -22.84
N VAL A 85 15.82 -19.05 -23.23
CA VAL A 85 15.70 -18.64 -24.63
C VAL A 85 16.75 -17.58 -24.93
N GLU A 86 17.48 -17.74 -26.03
CA GLU A 86 18.49 -16.77 -26.44
C GLU A 86 18.35 -16.35 -27.90
N ASP A 87 18.56 -15.06 -28.12
CA ASP A 87 18.52 -14.44 -29.43
C ASP A 87 19.08 -13.00 -29.35
N VAL A 88 19.32 -12.33 -30.49
CA VAL A 88 19.52 -10.88 -30.57
C VAL A 88 18.13 -10.22 -30.48
N ILE A 89 17.70 -9.97 -29.25
CA ILE A 89 16.42 -9.31 -28.91
C ILE A 89 16.75 -7.95 -28.29
N ILE A 90 16.81 -6.92 -29.13
CA ILE A 90 17.28 -5.56 -28.76
C ILE A 90 16.29 -4.50 -29.26
N GLY A 91 16.39 -3.28 -28.74
CA GLY A 91 15.49 -2.18 -29.12
C GLY A 91 14.02 -2.52 -28.93
N ASP A 92 13.19 -2.12 -29.90
CA ASP A 92 11.75 -2.44 -29.95
C ASP A 92 11.46 -3.94 -30.06
N GLY A 93 12.41 -4.72 -30.60
CA GLY A 93 12.32 -6.18 -30.67
C GLY A 93 12.20 -6.82 -29.29
N LEU A 94 12.78 -6.22 -28.25
CA LEU A 94 12.62 -6.67 -26.87
C LEU A 94 11.17 -6.56 -26.38
N ARG A 95 10.50 -5.46 -26.69
CA ARG A 95 9.08 -5.30 -26.34
C ARG A 95 8.21 -6.30 -27.10
N ALA A 96 8.46 -6.49 -28.39
CA ALA A 96 7.74 -7.45 -29.22
C ALA A 96 7.92 -8.89 -28.73
N PHE A 97 9.14 -9.28 -28.34
CA PHE A 97 9.42 -10.59 -27.78
C PHE A 97 8.70 -10.80 -26.45
N LEU A 98 8.85 -9.86 -25.51
CA LEU A 98 8.21 -9.97 -24.19
C LEU A 98 6.67 -9.99 -24.28
N ALA A 99 6.08 -9.28 -25.26
CA ALA A 99 4.65 -9.34 -25.51
C ALA A 99 4.16 -10.71 -26.01
N ALA A 100 5.03 -11.52 -26.60
CA ALA A 100 4.70 -12.87 -27.07
C ALA A 100 4.84 -13.95 -25.99
N VAL A 101 5.49 -13.64 -24.86
CA VAL A 101 5.71 -14.57 -23.75
C VAL A 101 4.44 -14.73 -22.90
N ARG A 102 4.07 -15.96 -22.58
CA ARG A 102 2.93 -16.30 -21.71
C ARG A 102 3.35 -16.79 -20.33
N SER A 103 4.62 -17.17 -20.17
CA SER A 103 5.19 -17.63 -18.90
C SER A 103 5.03 -16.57 -17.80
N PRO A 104 4.52 -16.92 -16.61
CA PRO A 104 4.23 -15.96 -15.55
C PRO A 104 5.47 -15.52 -14.75
N LEU A 105 6.58 -16.25 -14.87
CA LEU A 105 7.85 -15.96 -14.19
C LEU A 105 8.95 -15.79 -15.24
N VAL A 106 9.28 -14.54 -15.57
CA VAL A 106 10.22 -14.17 -16.63
C VAL A 106 11.41 -13.42 -16.05
N HIS A 107 12.59 -13.96 -16.29
CA HIS A 107 13.86 -13.30 -16.03
C HIS A 107 14.43 -12.78 -17.35
N LEU A 108 14.95 -11.55 -17.36
CA LEU A 108 15.68 -10.99 -18.49
C LEU A 108 17.13 -10.75 -18.08
N VAL A 109 18.04 -11.35 -18.83
CA VAL A 109 19.49 -11.16 -18.69
C VAL A 109 20.02 -10.59 -20.01
N VAL A 110 20.70 -9.45 -19.91
CA VAL A 110 21.29 -8.75 -21.04
C VAL A 110 22.81 -8.79 -20.92
N LEU A 111 23.48 -9.50 -21.83
CA LEU A 111 24.93 -9.52 -21.95
C LEU A 111 25.39 -8.30 -22.76
N ALA A 112 26.13 -7.41 -22.10
CA ALA A 112 26.56 -6.12 -22.64
C ALA A 112 28.09 -5.90 -22.58
N PRO A 113 28.93 -6.86 -23.07
CA PRO A 113 30.38 -6.68 -23.10
C PRO A 113 30.80 -5.47 -23.94
N ALA A 114 31.96 -4.90 -23.65
CA ALA A 114 32.59 -3.84 -24.43
C ALA A 114 32.88 -4.32 -25.86
N THR A 115 32.82 -3.41 -26.83
CA THR A 115 33.00 -3.71 -28.26
C THR A 115 34.29 -4.46 -28.56
N GLY A 116 35.42 -4.08 -27.95
CA GLY A 116 36.69 -4.80 -28.13
C GLY A 116 36.68 -6.27 -27.69
N ALA A 117 35.88 -6.60 -26.66
CA ALA A 117 35.68 -8.00 -26.26
C ALA A 117 34.78 -8.75 -27.24
N VAL A 118 33.81 -8.06 -27.84
CA VAL A 118 32.94 -8.60 -28.90
C VAL A 118 33.73 -8.85 -30.18
N ASP A 119 34.59 -7.92 -30.59
CA ASP A 119 35.48 -8.06 -31.76
C ASP A 119 36.44 -9.23 -31.61
N ALA A 120 37.04 -9.38 -30.43
CA ALA A 120 37.93 -10.50 -30.14
C ALA A 120 37.19 -11.85 -30.19
N ARG A 121 35.96 -11.91 -29.66
CA ARG A 121 35.10 -13.10 -29.69
C ARG A 121 34.62 -13.41 -31.10
N GLU A 122 34.29 -12.40 -31.89
CA GLU A 122 33.83 -12.55 -33.28
C GLU A 122 34.97 -13.05 -34.17
N SER A 123 36.18 -12.50 -34.02
CA SER A 123 37.37 -12.91 -34.77
C SER A 123 37.79 -14.37 -34.48
N ALA A 124 37.40 -14.90 -33.32
CA ALA A 124 37.67 -16.28 -32.91
C ALA A 124 36.59 -17.29 -33.34
N ARG A 125 35.53 -16.87 -34.04
CA ARG A 125 34.42 -17.74 -34.47
C ARG A 125 34.61 -18.23 -35.90
N ASP A 126 34.17 -19.46 -36.14
CA ASP A 126 34.10 -20.06 -37.48
C ASP A 126 32.92 -19.51 -38.32
N LYS A 127 32.02 -18.73 -37.71
CA LYS A 127 30.84 -18.12 -38.35
C LYS A 127 30.89 -16.61 -38.17
N THR A 128 30.60 -15.86 -39.22
CA THR A 128 30.44 -14.40 -39.16
C THR A 128 29.01 -14.05 -38.73
N GLY A 129 28.89 -13.49 -37.53
CA GLY A 129 27.67 -12.88 -36.99
C GLY A 129 27.46 -11.43 -37.43
N TYR A 130 28.44 -10.83 -38.10
CA TYR A 130 28.39 -9.50 -38.70
C TYR A 130 28.73 -9.62 -40.20
N GLY A 131 27.78 -9.29 -41.07
CA GLY A 131 27.93 -9.35 -42.52
C GLY A 131 27.04 -8.32 -43.21
N GLY A 132 27.43 -7.90 -44.42
CA GLY A 132 26.79 -6.77 -45.10
C GLY A 132 27.13 -5.44 -44.43
N GLU A 133 26.11 -4.66 -44.10
CA GLU A 133 26.25 -3.30 -43.52
C GLU A 133 26.35 -3.30 -41.98
N TRP A 134 26.24 -4.46 -41.33
CA TRP A 134 26.34 -4.57 -39.87
C TRP A 134 27.81 -4.58 -39.40
N THR A 135 28.20 -3.62 -38.56
CA THR A 135 29.42 -3.68 -37.75
C THR A 135 29.10 -3.84 -36.27
N VAL A 136 30.09 -4.27 -35.49
CA VAL A 136 29.97 -4.35 -34.03
C VAL A 136 29.58 -2.99 -33.44
N GLU A 137 30.18 -1.90 -33.93
CA GLU A 137 29.90 -0.54 -33.47
C GLU A 137 28.49 -0.07 -33.80
N VAL A 138 27.97 -0.40 -35.00
CA VAL A 138 26.61 -0.01 -35.39
C VAL A 138 25.58 -0.72 -34.52
N LEU A 139 25.73 -2.05 -34.35
CA LEU A 139 24.79 -2.83 -33.55
C LEU A 139 24.89 -2.54 -32.05
N ASP A 140 26.10 -2.33 -31.51
CA ASP A 140 26.31 -1.96 -30.11
C ASP A 140 25.72 -0.58 -29.79
N ARG A 141 25.83 0.38 -30.72
CA ARG A 141 25.20 1.70 -30.57
C ARG A 141 23.68 1.58 -30.45
N MET A 142 23.03 0.90 -31.39
CA MET A 142 21.57 0.66 -31.35
C MET A 142 21.17 -0.11 -30.09
N PHE A 143 21.93 -1.16 -29.76
CA PHE A 143 21.71 -1.96 -28.57
C PHE A 143 21.75 -1.11 -27.28
N ARG A 144 22.76 -0.26 -27.10
CA ARG A 144 22.91 0.54 -25.88
C ARG A 144 21.97 1.74 -25.82
N ALA A 145 21.64 2.33 -26.96
CA ALA A 145 20.78 3.51 -27.07
C ALA A 145 19.29 3.13 -26.98
N ASP A 146 18.87 2.10 -27.72
CA ASP A 146 17.45 1.86 -28.00
C ASP A 146 16.87 0.72 -27.16
N THR A 147 17.70 -0.19 -26.62
CA THR A 147 17.19 -1.31 -25.82
C THR A 147 16.76 -0.84 -24.43
N PRO A 148 15.50 -1.08 -24.03
CA PRO A 148 15.02 -0.76 -22.68
C PRO A 148 15.92 -1.36 -21.59
N ARG A 149 16.25 -0.58 -20.56
CA ARG A 149 17.09 -0.98 -19.43
C ARG A 149 16.30 -1.81 -18.41
N LEU A 150 15.85 -2.98 -18.84
CA LEU A 150 15.09 -3.93 -18.05
C LEU A 150 15.96 -5.13 -17.63
N GLY A 151 15.61 -5.76 -16.50
CA GLY A 151 16.28 -6.96 -16.01
C GLY A 151 17.75 -6.75 -15.62
N LEU A 152 18.53 -7.83 -15.66
CA LEU A 152 19.92 -7.85 -15.24
C LEU A 152 20.83 -7.57 -16.45
N TRP A 153 21.53 -6.43 -16.44
CA TRP A 153 22.55 -6.10 -17.42
C TRP A 153 23.94 -6.46 -16.88
N LEU A 154 24.68 -7.27 -17.64
CA LEU A 154 26.01 -7.76 -17.25
C LEU A 154 27.07 -7.36 -18.27
N ASP A 155 28.12 -6.70 -17.80
CA ASP A 155 29.35 -6.58 -18.57
C ASP A 155 30.17 -7.88 -18.45
N SER A 156 30.10 -8.71 -19.48
CA SER A 156 30.83 -9.99 -19.52
C SER A 156 32.22 -9.89 -20.13
N SER A 157 32.78 -8.69 -20.36
CA SER A 157 34.01 -8.50 -21.15
C SER A 157 35.20 -9.33 -20.66
N GLY A 158 35.41 -9.37 -19.35
CA GLY A 158 36.53 -10.07 -18.71
C GLY A 158 36.20 -11.45 -18.15
N GLN A 159 35.00 -11.97 -18.40
CA GLN A 159 34.51 -13.20 -17.77
C GLN A 159 34.57 -14.39 -18.72
N THR A 160 34.87 -15.56 -18.15
CA THR A 160 34.60 -16.85 -18.81
C THR A 160 33.10 -17.14 -18.79
N PRO A 161 32.58 -17.99 -19.71
CA PRO A 161 31.17 -18.36 -19.71
C PRO A 161 30.68 -18.95 -18.38
N ALA A 162 31.53 -19.72 -17.67
CA ALA A 162 31.18 -20.30 -16.37
C ALA A 162 31.09 -19.25 -15.26
N GLU A 163 31.94 -18.22 -15.28
CA GLU A 163 31.85 -17.08 -14.35
C GLU A 163 30.59 -16.26 -14.60
N THR A 164 30.26 -16.00 -15.88
CA THR A 164 29.03 -15.30 -16.25
C THR A 164 27.80 -16.07 -15.79
N VAL A 165 27.76 -17.41 -15.95
CA VAL A 165 26.65 -18.23 -15.45
C VAL A 165 26.53 -18.16 -13.93
N ARG A 166 27.66 -18.21 -13.21
CA ARG A 166 27.66 -18.09 -11.74
C ARG A 166 27.09 -16.74 -11.30
N GLU A 167 27.54 -15.64 -11.92
CA GLU A 167 27.01 -14.31 -11.62
C GLU A 167 25.51 -14.20 -11.94
N ILE A 168 25.07 -14.75 -13.08
CA ILE A 168 23.64 -14.79 -13.43
C ILE A 168 22.83 -15.54 -12.36
N LEU A 169 23.32 -16.66 -11.84
CA LEU A 169 22.63 -17.44 -10.82
C LEU A 169 22.59 -16.72 -9.47
N ASP A 170 23.71 -16.11 -9.07
CA ASP A 170 23.82 -15.36 -7.81
C ASP A 170 22.91 -14.12 -7.81
N ARG A 171 22.79 -13.46 -8.97
CA ARG A 171 22.01 -12.22 -9.18
C ARG A 171 20.69 -12.48 -9.90
N LEU A 172 20.25 -13.74 -9.99
CA LEU A 172 19.02 -14.12 -10.68
C LEU A 172 17.78 -13.36 -10.19
N PRO A 173 17.63 -13.03 -8.88
CA PRO A 173 16.53 -12.20 -8.43
C PRO A 173 16.46 -10.82 -9.09
N GLU A 174 17.61 -10.19 -9.38
CA GLU A 174 17.68 -8.86 -10.04
C GLU A 174 17.23 -8.92 -11.50
N SER A 175 17.41 -10.08 -12.15
CA SER A 175 16.97 -10.30 -13.53
C SER A 175 15.46 -10.45 -13.67
N LEU A 176 14.75 -10.66 -12.55
CA LEU A 176 13.30 -10.82 -12.57
C LEU A 176 12.69 -9.54 -13.15
N LEU A 177 11.99 -9.67 -14.29
CA LEU A 177 11.25 -8.55 -14.82
C LEU A 177 10.13 -8.21 -13.84
N SER A 178 10.32 -7.08 -13.16
CA SER A 178 9.37 -6.50 -12.22
C SER A 178 8.58 -5.44 -12.98
N ASP A 179 7.54 -5.83 -13.72
CA ASP A 179 6.55 -4.87 -14.20
C ASP A 179 5.19 -5.56 -14.50
N PRO A 180 4.06 -4.82 -14.49
CA PRO A 180 2.72 -5.39 -14.52
C PRO A 180 2.57 -6.26 -15.73
N PRO A 181 2.18 -7.53 -15.58
CA PRO A 181 2.28 -8.37 -16.73
C PRO A 181 1.20 -7.87 -17.70
N ALA A 182 1.60 -7.84 -18.96
CA ALA A 182 0.66 -7.84 -20.07
C ALA A 182 -0.35 -9.00 -19.95
N LEU A 183 -0.14 -9.96 -19.03
CA LEU A 183 -1.01 -11.08 -18.71
C LEU A 183 -0.85 -11.60 -17.24
N ILE A 184 -1.82 -11.37 -16.34
CA ILE A 184 -1.93 -12.12 -15.06
C ILE A 184 -2.86 -13.31 -15.25
N ARG A 185 -2.38 -14.53 -14.99
CA ARG A 185 -3.22 -15.73 -14.97
C ARG A 185 -3.65 -16.06 -13.54
N THR A 186 -4.94 -16.32 -13.39
CA THR A 186 -5.57 -16.81 -12.16
C THR A 186 -6.15 -18.20 -12.42
N GLU A 187 -6.88 -18.75 -11.45
CA GLU A 187 -7.54 -20.06 -11.62
C GLU A 187 -8.51 -20.04 -12.81
N ARG A 188 -9.27 -18.95 -12.98
CA ARG A 188 -10.36 -18.87 -13.97
C ARG A 188 -10.24 -17.69 -14.95
N LEU A 189 -9.37 -16.73 -14.66
CA LEU A 189 -9.23 -15.49 -15.44
C LEU A 189 -7.82 -15.29 -16.01
N LEU A 190 -7.78 -14.61 -17.15
CA LEU A 190 -6.60 -14.01 -17.76
C LEU A 190 -6.80 -12.48 -17.73
N LEU A 191 -5.95 -11.76 -17.00
CA LEU A 191 -5.96 -10.29 -16.95
C LEU A 191 -4.91 -9.80 -17.93
N ARG A 192 -5.30 -9.32 -19.11
CA ARG A 192 -4.34 -8.88 -20.13
C ARG A 192 -4.46 -7.41 -20.45
N ARG A 193 -3.39 -6.78 -20.93
CA ARG A 193 -3.44 -5.38 -21.39
C ARG A 193 -4.63 -5.21 -22.34
N VAL A 194 -5.38 -4.12 -22.16
CA VAL A 194 -6.45 -3.74 -23.09
C VAL A 194 -5.86 -3.44 -24.46
N GLN A 195 -6.56 -3.84 -25.52
CA GLN A 195 -6.16 -3.67 -26.91
C GLN A 195 -7.26 -2.93 -27.66
N GLU A 196 -6.95 -2.35 -28.83
CA GLU A 196 -7.97 -1.74 -29.69
C GLU A 196 -9.10 -2.72 -30.05
N ALA A 197 -8.75 -4.00 -30.20
CA ALA A 197 -9.71 -5.08 -30.46
C ALA A 197 -10.72 -5.32 -29.32
N ASP A 198 -10.47 -4.79 -28.11
CA ASP A 198 -11.41 -4.87 -26.99
C ASP A 198 -12.56 -3.86 -27.10
N LEU A 199 -12.53 -2.91 -28.05
CA LEU A 199 -13.56 -1.88 -28.19
C LEU A 199 -15.00 -2.41 -28.14
N PRO A 200 -15.38 -3.51 -28.83
CA PRO A 200 -16.72 -4.05 -28.72
C PRO A 200 -17.10 -4.47 -27.30
N ALA A 201 -16.18 -5.10 -26.56
CA ALA A 201 -16.39 -5.49 -25.17
C ALA A 201 -16.43 -4.25 -24.25
N VAL A 202 -15.60 -3.24 -24.51
CA VAL A 202 -15.61 -1.97 -23.77
C VAL A 202 -16.94 -1.25 -23.94
N VAL A 203 -17.44 -1.09 -25.17
CA VAL A 203 -18.76 -0.50 -25.42
C VAL A 203 -19.86 -1.32 -24.74
N GLN A 204 -19.83 -2.65 -24.87
CA GLN A 204 -20.83 -3.51 -24.25
C GLN A 204 -20.86 -3.36 -22.73
N ILE A 205 -19.70 -3.36 -22.06
CA ILE A 205 -19.61 -3.32 -20.60
C ILE A 205 -19.83 -1.90 -20.04
N GLN A 206 -19.25 -0.89 -20.69
CA GLN A 206 -19.30 0.50 -20.22
C GLN A 206 -20.62 1.19 -20.52
N CYS A 207 -21.35 0.77 -21.55
CA CYS A 207 -22.67 1.33 -21.90
C CYS A 207 -23.84 0.48 -21.36
N ASP A 208 -23.59 -0.61 -20.62
CA ASP A 208 -24.64 -1.42 -20.00
C ASP A 208 -25.29 -0.66 -18.82
N PRO A 209 -26.61 -0.44 -18.82
CA PRO A 209 -27.29 0.29 -17.74
C PRO A 209 -27.14 -0.36 -16.36
N ALA A 210 -27.15 -1.69 -16.28
CA ALA A 210 -26.99 -2.40 -15.01
C ALA A 210 -25.55 -2.22 -14.48
N ALA A 211 -24.55 -2.30 -15.35
CA ALA A 211 -23.15 -2.03 -14.96
C ALA A 211 -22.89 -0.55 -14.58
N ASN A 212 -23.84 0.35 -14.83
CA ASN A 212 -23.80 1.78 -14.53
C ASN A 212 -24.80 2.24 -13.48
N GLU A 213 -25.45 1.32 -12.74
CA GLU A 213 -26.46 1.67 -11.73
C GLU A 213 -25.99 2.76 -10.76
N PHE A 214 -24.71 2.74 -10.40
CA PHE A 214 -24.07 3.69 -9.49
C PHE A 214 -23.30 4.83 -10.19
N ASN A 215 -23.59 5.14 -11.46
CA ASN A 215 -23.03 6.30 -12.15
C ASN A 215 -24.10 7.35 -12.43
N ALA A 216 -23.72 8.63 -12.46
CA ALA A 216 -24.66 9.72 -12.71
C ALA A 216 -25.20 9.72 -14.15
N THR A 217 -24.35 9.33 -15.10
CA THR A 217 -24.68 9.28 -16.53
C THR A 217 -24.20 7.96 -17.13
N LEU A 218 -24.98 7.44 -18.07
CA LEU A 218 -24.59 6.28 -18.86
C LEU A 218 -23.63 6.73 -19.97
N PRO A 219 -22.42 6.16 -20.07
CA PRO A 219 -21.50 6.45 -21.16
C PRO A 219 -22.10 6.11 -22.53
N THR A 220 -21.82 6.95 -23.51
CA THR A 220 -22.08 6.68 -24.93
C THR A 220 -20.98 5.78 -25.52
N PRO A 221 -21.22 5.09 -26.65
CA PRO A 221 -20.19 4.33 -27.33
C PRO A 221 -18.94 5.15 -27.69
N ALA A 222 -19.10 6.43 -28.04
CA ALA A 222 -17.98 7.33 -28.30
C ALA A 222 -17.14 7.57 -27.04
N GLN A 223 -17.78 7.86 -25.90
CA GLN A 223 -17.09 8.02 -24.62
C GLN A 223 -16.42 6.71 -24.16
N ALA A 224 -17.01 5.56 -24.46
CA ALA A 224 -16.38 4.26 -24.19
C ALA A 224 -15.12 4.03 -25.05
N ALA A 225 -15.11 4.52 -26.30
CA ALA A 225 -13.93 4.50 -27.15
C ALA A 225 -12.83 5.44 -26.62
N ASP A 226 -13.20 6.64 -26.17
CA ASP A 226 -12.26 7.59 -25.55
C ASP A 226 -11.63 7.01 -24.27
N LEU A 227 -12.42 6.30 -23.45
CA LEU A 227 -11.90 5.59 -22.28
C LEU A 227 -10.86 4.54 -22.65
N LEU A 228 -11.12 3.73 -23.68
CA LEU A 228 -10.16 2.74 -24.17
C LEU A 228 -8.89 3.40 -24.69
N ALA A 229 -9.01 4.48 -25.47
CA ALA A 229 -7.86 5.25 -25.95
C ALA A 229 -7.02 5.80 -24.78
N GLY A 230 -7.67 6.33 -23.74
CA GLY A 230 -7.01 6.77 -22.52
C GLY A 230 -6.23 5.64 -21.83
N TRP A 231 -6.84 4.47 -21.65
CA TRP A 231 -6.16 3.32 -21.05
C TRP A 231 -4.99 2.82 -21.90
N LEU A 232 -5.12 2.81 -23.22
CA LEU A 232 -4.03 2.47 -24.14
C LEU A 232 -2.85 3.45 -23.98
N GLY A 233 -3.15 4.73 -23.82
CA GLY A 233 -2.19 5.79 -23.52
C GLY A 233 -1.49 5.60 -22.18
N GLU A 234 -2.22 5.30 -21.11
CA GLU A 234 -1.64 5.01 -19.78
C GLU A 234 -0.66 3.84 -19.81
N TRP A 235 -1.03 2.77 -20.52
CA TRP A 235 -0.12 1.64 -20.72
C TRP A 235 1.14 2.03 -21.52
N ALA A 236 1.04 2.99 -22.45
CA ALA A 236 2.20 3.47 -23.21
C ALA A 236 3.09 4.41 -22.37
N GLU A 237 2.50 5.24 -21.51
CA GLU A 237 3.20 6.25 -20.72
C GLU A 237 3.80 5.69 -19.43
N HIS A 238 3.01 4.93 -18.66
CA HIS A 238 3.36 4.50 -17.30
C HIS A 238 3.74 3.03 -17.20
N GLY A 239 3.62 2.28 -18.30
CA GLY A 239 3.84 0.83 -18.31
C GLY A 239 2.77 0.04 -17.56
N ILE A 240 1.73 0.69 -17.02
CA ILE A 240 0.59 0.09 -16.32
C ILE A 240 -0.71 0.83 -16.64
N GLY A 241 -1.79 0.07 -16.74
CA GLY A 241 -3.16 0.57 -16.82
C GLY A 241 -4.16 -0.56 -16.55
N TYR A 242 -5.44 -0.31 -16.79
CA TYR A 242 -6.45 -1.35 -16.59
C TYR A 242 -6.31 -2.51 -17.59
N TRP A 243 -6.63 -3.72 -17.13
CA TRP A 243 -6.63 -4.95 -17.92
C TRP A 243 -8.03 -5.26 -18.48
N ALA A 244 -8.05 -5.95 -19.61
CA ALA A 244 -9.16 -6.77 -20.03
C ALA A 244 -9.19 -8.05 -19.19
N ILE A 245 -10.36 -8.38 -18.64
CA ILE A 245 -10.59 -9.54 -17.78
C ILE A 245 -11.25 -10.62 -18.63
N VAL A 246 -10.47 -11.62 -19.00
CA VAL A 246 -10.83 -12.65 -19.97
C VAL A 246 -11.05 -13.98 -19.26
N ARG A 247 -12.11 -14.71 -19.61
CA ARG A 247 -12.33 -16.09 -19.16
C ARG A 247 -11.26 -17.01 -19.75
N ALA A 248 -10.54 -17.74 -18.89
CA ALA A 248 -9.41 -18.56 -19.32
C ALA A 248 -9.82 -19.77 -20.18
N ASP A 249 -11.05 -20.26 -20.05
CA ASP A 249 -11.60 -21.40 -20.78
C ASP A 249 -12.26 -21.02 -22.11
N THR A 250 -12.93 -19.87 -22.18
CA THR A 250 -13.66 -19.44 -23.39
C THR A 250 -12.94 -18.37 -24.20
N GLY A 251 -11.97 -17.67 -23.62
CA GLY A 251 -11.32 -16.51 -24.25
C GLY A 251 -12.21 -15.26 -24.30
N GLU A 252 -13.37 -15.29 -23.64
CA GLU A 252 -14.34 -14.18 -23.67
C GLU A 252 -13.97 -13.08 -22.67
N THR A 253 -13.96 -11.81 -23.12
CA THR A 253 -13.80 -10.65 -22.24
C THR A 253 -15.08 -10.42 -21.44
N ILE A 254 -15.01 -10.62 -20.13
CA ILE A 254 -16.16 -10.53 -19.21
C ILE A 254 -16.14 -9.30 -18.31
N GLY A 255 -15.01 -8.59 -18.29
CA GLY A 255 -14.82 -7.40 -17.47
C GLY A 255 -13.62 -6.58 -17.91
N LEU A 256 -13.50 -5.41 -17.32
CA LEU A 256 -12.40 -4.46 -17.48
C LEU A 256 -12.04 -3.97 -16.09
N GLY A 257 -10.76 -3.93 -15.74
CA GLY A 257 -10.36 -3.55 -14.39
C GLY A 257 -8.91 -3.84 -14.10
N GLY A 258 -8.46 -3.46 -12.92
CA GLY A 258 -7.06 -3.53 -12.57
C GLY A 258 -6.58 -2.32 -11.82
N LEU A 259 -5.30 -2.05 -11.98
CA LEU A 259 -4.61 -0.95 -11.34
C LEU A 259 -4.21 0.07 -12.39
N SER A 260 -4.47 1.33 -12.12
CA SER A 260 -3.89 2.44 -12.90
C SER A 260 -3.33 3.48 -11.95
N VAL A 261 -2.25 4.15 -12.38
CA VAL A 261 -1.60 5.19 -11.57
C VAL A 261 -2.52 6.40 -11.49
N ARG A 262 -2.78 6.85 -10.27
CA ARG A 262 -3.60 8.01 -9.97
C ARG A 262 -3.05 8.71 -8.73
N ARG A 263 -3.18 10.01 -8.71
CA ARG A 263 -3.01 10.79 -7.49
C ARG A 263 -4.35 10.76 -6.75
N MET A 264 -4.36 10.28 -5.52
CA MET A 264 -5.55 10.22 -4.66
C MET A 264 -5.16 10.57 -3.23
N ALA A 265 -5.99 11.33 -2.53
CA ALA A 265 -5.71 11.80 -1.17
C ALA A 265 -4.33 12.48 -1.03
N GLY A 266 -3.89 13.20 -2.06
CA GLY A 266 -2.62 13.93 -2.07
C GLY A 266 -1.36 13.07 -2.23
N GLU A 267 -1.48 11.75 -2.42
CA GLU A 267 -0.37 10.83 -2.69
C GLU A 267 -0.54 10.11 -4.03
N ASP A 268 0.58 9.78 -4.69
CA ASP A 268 0.56 8.96 -5.91
C ASP A 268 0.39 7.48 -5.52
N GLY A 269 -0.59 6.81 -6.12
CA GLY A 269 -0.85 5.40 -5.88
C GLY A 269 -1.58 4.73 -7.02
N PHE A 270 -2.13 3.54 -6.75
CA PHE A 270 -2.94 2.82 -7.72
C PHE A 270 -4.42 2.95 -7.41
N ASN A 271 -5.22 3.30 -8.40
CA ASN A 271 -6.66 3.09 -8.35
C ASN A 271 -6.99 1.67 -8.79
N LEU A 272 -7.62 0.88 -7.92
CA LEU A 272 -8.21 -0.40 -8.23
C LEU A 272 -9.63 -0.19 -8.75
N TYR A 273 -9.77 -0.24 -10.07
CA TYR A 273 -11.05 -0.15 -10.76
C TYR A 273 -11.49 -1.53 -11.27
N TYR A 274 -12.80 -1.75 -11.34
CA TYR A 274 -13.34 -2.84 -12.14
C TYR A 274 -14.78 -2.63 -12.55
N ARG A 275 -15.13 -3.24 -13.67
CA ARG A 275 -16.50 -3.39 -14.15
C ARG A 275 -16.65 -4.71 -14.89
N PHE A 276 -17.75 -5.39 -14.62
CA PHE A 276 -18.06 -6.69 -15.22
C PHE A 276 -19.43 -6.61 -15.87
N ARG A 277 -19.62 -7.35 -16.96
CA ARG A 277 -20.96 -7.55 -17.54
C ARG A 277 -21.89 -8.24 -16.53
N PRO A 278 -23.21 -8.00 -16.56
CA PRO A 278 -24.16 -8.57 -15.59
C PRO A 278 -24.08 -10.11 -15.46
N GLY A 279 -23.89 -10.83 -16.56
CA GLY A 279 -23.77 -12.30 -16.55
C GLY A 279 -22.56 -12.86 -15.81
N ALA A 280 -21.57 -12.03 -15.47
CA ALA A 280 -20.37 -12.41 -14.72
C ALA A 280 -20.48 -12.11 -13.21
N TRP A 281 -21.57 -11.52 -12.74
CA TRP A 281 -21.75 -11.17 -11.33
C TRP A 281 -22.03 -12.39 -10.45
N GLY A 282 -21.78 -12.27 -9.14
CA GLY A 282 -22.06 -13.33 -8.16
C GLY A 282 -21.11 -14.54 -8.18
N GLN A 283 -20.20 -14.64 -9.17
CA GLN A 283 -19.30 -15.80 -9.35
C GLN A 283 -17.89 -15.62 -8.72
N GLY A 284 -17.65 -14.47 -8.09
CA GLY A 284 -16.39 -14.16 -7.40
C GLY A 284 -15.27 -13.60 -8.27
N TYR A 285 -15.50 -13.36 -9.56
CA TYR A 285 -14.44 -12.89 -10.49
C TYR A 285 -13.83 -11.54 -10.09
N ALA A 286 -14.62 -10.60 -9.56
CA ALA A 286 -14.08 -9.32 -9.10
C ALA A 286 -13.05 -9.50 -7.97
N THR A 287 -13.35 -10.38 -7.00
CA THR A 287 -12.42 -10.67 -5.90
C THR A 287 -11.18 -11.41 -6.41
N GLU A 288 -11.34 -12.37 -7.33
CA GLU A 288 -10.21 -13.11 -7.93
C GLU A 288 -9.27 -12.19 -8.72
N MET A 289 -9.82 -11.34 -9.60
CA MET A 289 -9.07 -10.34 -10.35
C MET A 289 -8.38 -9.36 -9.40
N ALA A 290 -9.12 -8.81 -8.43
CA ALA A 290 -8.56 -7.83 -7.52
C ALA A 290 -7.41 -8.41 -6.70
N ARG A 291 -7.54 -9.63 -6.15
CA ARG A 291 -6.44 -10.29 -5.43
C ARG A 291 -5.20 -10.48 -6.30
N ALA A 292 -5.39 -10.86 -7.56
CA ALA A 292 -4.29 -10.99 -8.52
C ALA A 292 -3.59 -9.66 -8.79
N ALA A 293 -4.37 -8.58 -9.01
CA ALA A 293 -3.84 -7.24 -9.19
C ALA A 293 -3.11 -6.73 -7.93
N MET A 294 -3.67 -6.94 -6.74
CA MET A 294 -3.07 -6.58 -5.46
C MET A 294 -1.76 -7.33 -5.20
N ALA A 295 -1.73 -8.64 -5.48
CA ALA A 295 -0.53 -9.45 -5.34
C ALA A 295 0.57 -8.99 -6.31
N TRP A 296 0.21 -8.47 -7.48
CA TRP A 296 1.17 -7.83 -8.36
C TRP A 296 1.70 -6.52 -7.78
N ALA A 297 0.83 -5.63 -7.28
CA ALA A 297 1.23 -4.37 -6.67
C ALA A 297 2.23 -4.58 -5.52
N ASP A 298 1.99 -5.61 -4.69
CA ASP A 298 2.90 -5.98 -3.60
C ASP A 298 4.31 -6.33 -4.06
N ARG A 299 4.44 -6.93 -5.24
CA ARG A 299 5.75 -7.36 -5.76
C ARG A 299 6.46 -6.24 -6.50
N ALA A 300 5.73 -5.49 -7.33
CA ALA A 300 6.32 -4.53 -8.26
C ALA A 300 6.38 -3.11 -7.73
N ALA A 301 5.50 -2.74 -6.79
CA ALA A 301 5.42 -1.40 -6.24
C ALA A 301 4.93 -1.45 -4.77
N PRO A 302 5.67 -2.12 -3.87
CA PRO A 302 5.27 -2.33 -2.47
C PRO A 302 5.06 -1.01 -1.70
N ASP A 303 5.72 0.06 -2.13
CA ASP A 303 5.63 1.37 -1.49
C ASP A 303 4.43 2.19 -1.96
N ARG A 304 3.76 1.81 -3.07
CA ARG A 304 2.62 2.54 -3.60
C ARG A 304 1.32 2.09 -2.94
N PRO A 305 0.55 3.02 -2.35
CA PRO A 305 -0.77 2.71 -1.81
C PRO A 305 -1.71 2.30 -2.94
N VAL A 306 -2.62 1.37 -2.64
CA VAL A 306 -3.73 1.02 -3.53
C VAL A 306 -5.02 1.52 -2.92
N PHE A 307 -5.83 2.15 -3.75
CA PHE A 307 -7.11 2.67 -3.37
C PHE A 307 -8.26 2.08 -4.18
N VAL A 308 -9.45 2.09 -3.59
CA VAL A 308 -10.71 1.81 -4.27
C VAL A 308 -11.65 2.96 -3.96
N VAL A 309 -12.30 3.48 -4.99
CA VAL A 309 -13.35 4.49 -4.88
C VAL A 309 -14.69 3.85 -5.19
N THR A 310 -15.65 3.93 -4.26
CA THR A 310 -17.01 3.42 -4.50
C THR A 310 -18.06 4.17 -3.67
N VAL A 311 -19.32 4.15 -4.12
CA VAL A 311 -20.43 4.78 -3.39
C VAL A 311 -20.86 3.91 -2.20
N PRO A 312 -21.36 4.49 -1.08
CA PRO A 312 -21.77 3.75 0.10
C PRO A 312 -22.83 2.67 -0.15
N GLU A 313 -23.70 2.89 -1.14
CA GLU A 313 -24.78 2.01 -1.57
C GLU A 313 -24.26 0.78 -2.32
N ASN A 314 -23.05 0.84 -2.89
CA ASN A 314 -22.44 -0.26 -3.62
C ASN A 314 -21.87 -1.32 -2.66
N THR A 315 -22.80 -2.08 -2.07
CA THR A 315 -22.48 -3.15 -1.11
C THR A 315 -21.61 -4.24 -1.72
N ALA A 316 -21.71 -4.49 -3.03
CA ALA A 316 -20.87 -5.46 -3.73
C ALA A 316 -19.40 -5.02 -3.73
N ALA A 317 -19.11 -3.76 -4.08
CA ALA A 317 -17.75 -3.23 -4.06
C ALA A 317 -17.17 -3.12 -2.66
N ARG A 318 -17.98 -2.69 -1.68
CA ARG A 318 -17.55 -2.64 -0.27
C ARG A 318 -17.18 -4.03 0.28
N ARG A 319 -17.91 -5.08 -0.11
CA ARG A 319 -17.55 -6.47 0.25
C ARG A 319 -16.24 -6.91 -0.39
N VAL A 320 -15.95 -6.48 -1.62
CA VAL A 320 -14.67 -6.75 -2.28
C VAL A 320 -13.54 -6.03 -1.53
N ALA A 321 -13.68 -4.73 -1.24
CA ALA A 321 -12.71 -3.95 -0.49
C ALA A 321 -12.41 -4.56 0.90
N ALA A 322 -13.46 -4.98 1.62
CA ALA A 322 -13.32 -5.68 2.90
C ALA A 322 -12.56 -7.01 2.76
N LYS A 323 -12.87 -7.82 1.74
CA LYS A 323 -12.15 -9.09 1.44
C LYS A 323 -10.69 -8.89 1.02
N LEU A 324 -10.32 -7.68 0.62
CA LEU A 324 -8.95 -7.28 0.30
C LEU A 324 -8.23 -6.62 1.48
N GLY A 325 -8.86 -6.60 2.67
CA GLY A 325 -8.28 -6.00 3.88
C GLY A 325 -8.16 -4.48 3.83
N MET A 326 -8.87 -3.81 2.92
CA MET A 326 -8.79 -2.36 2.78
C MET A 326 -9.63 -1.65 3.84
N ALA A 327 -9.10 -0.57 4.40
CA ALA A 327 -9.79 0.23 5.40
C ALA A 327 -10.37 1.51 4.76
N PRO A 328 -11.58 1.95 5.15
CA PRO A 328 -12.10 3.24 4.72
C PRO A 328 -11.23 4.35 5.33
N ILE A 329 -10.77 5.28 4.50
CA ILE A 329 -9.93 6.41 4.91
C ILE A 329 -10.60 7.78 4.68
N GLY A 330 -11.76 7.81 4.01
CA GLY A 330 -12.51 9.04 3.81
C GLY A 330 -13.42 9.00 2.59
N VAL A 331 -13.78 10.20 2.13
CA VAL A 331 -14.55 10.48 0.93
C VAL A 331 -13.65 11.23 -0.06
N THR A 332 -13.93 11.14 -1.36
CA THR A 332 -13.21 11.91 -2.38
C THR A 332 -14.21 12.64 -3.29
N ASP A 333 -13.91 13.88 -3.64
CA ASP A 333 -14.67 14.70 -4.59
C ASP A 333 -14.16 14.56 -6.03
N GLU A 334 -13.05 13.84 -6.26
CA GLU A 334 -12.53 13.53 -7.59
C GLU A 334 -13.53 12.76 -8.47
N TYR A 335 -14.46 12.04 -7.84
CA TYR A 335 -15.54 11.33 -8.52
C TYR A 335 -16.88 11.77 -7.92
N VAL A 336 -17.86 12.06 -8.78
CA VAL A 336 -19.18 12.55 -8.39
C VAL A 336 -20.26 11.54 -8.79
N HIS A 337 -21.12 11.14 -7.85
CA HIS A 337 -22.32 10.36 -8.10
C HIS A 337 -23.57 11.17 -7.71
N LYS A 338 -24.51 11.36 -8.64
CA LYS A 338 -25.75 12.13 -8.43
C LYS A 338 -25.55 13.56 -7.90
N GLY A 339 -24.42 14.20 -8.23
CA GLY A 339 -24.09 15.54 -7.74
C GLY A 339 -23.44 15.57 -6.35
N GLU A 340 -23.14 14.41 -5.76
CA GLU A 340 -22.43 14.28 -4.48
C GLU A 340 -21.07 13.58 -4.67
N PRO A 341 -20.02 13.96 -3.92
CA PRO A 341 -18.73 13.26 -3.88
C PRO A 341 -18.88 11.75 -3.60
N ILE A 342 -18.10 10.90 -4.27
CA ILE A 342 -18.13 9.45 -4.05
C ILE A 342 -17.46 9.11 -2.71
N MET A 343 -18.23 8.40 -1.88
CA MET A 343 -18.09 8.46 -0.44
C MET A 343 -17.30 7.32 0.24
N ALA A 344 -16.53 6.52 -0.50
CA ALA A 344 -15.64 5.56 0.16
C ALA A 344 -14.32 5.39 -0.61
N LEU A 345 -13.31 6.12 -0.15
CA LEU A 345 -11.92 5.85 -0.46
C LEU A 345 -11.43 4.79 0.52
N PHE A 346 -11.10 3.62 0.01
CA PHE A 346 -10.44 2.58 0.78
C PHE A 346 -8.95 2.64 0.50
N ARG A 347 -8.09 2.52 1.51
CA ARG A 347 -6.63 2.36 1.34
C ARG A 347 -6.21 1.01 1.88
N ARG A 348 -5.33 0.33 1.15
CA ARG A 348 -4.67 -0.86 1.70
C ARG A 348 -3.58 -0.43 2.70
N PRO A 349 -3.54 -1.01 3.91
CA PRO A 349 -2.37 -1.00 4.79
C PRO A 349 -1.10 -1.38 4.03
N ARG A 350 -0.03 -0.56 4.08
CA ARG A 350 1.28 -0.99 3.55
C ARG A 350 1.67 -2.28 4.31
N PRO A 351 1.95 -3.41 3.62
CA PRO A 351 2.31 -4.63 4.30
C PRO A 351 3.59 -4.42 5.09
N ALA A 352 3.71 -5.10 6.23
CA ALA A 352 4.92 -5.07 7.01
C ALA A 352 6.02 -5.83 6.26
N PRO A 353 7.29 -5.40 6.35
CA PRO A 353 8.35 -6.05 5.61
C PRO A 353 8.50 -7.49 6.09
N ASP A 354 8.75 -8.41 5.15
CA ASP A 354 9.00 -9.82 5.46
C ASP A 354 10.23 -9.95 6.38
N GLU A 355 11.17 -8.99 6.30
CA GLU A 355 12.36 -8.89 7.14
C GLU A 355 12.59 -7.45 7.62
N LEU A 356 12.86 -7.27 8.92
CA LEU A 356 13.18 -5.97 9.52
C LEU A 356 14.48 -6.11 10.33
N HIS A 357 15.46 -5.26 10.05
CA HIS A 357 16.75 -5.27 10.73
C HIS A 357 16.84 -4.11 11.72
N THR A 358 17.36 -4.42 12.91
CA THR A 358 17.75 -3.44 13.93
C THR A 358 19.27 -3.54 14.14
N GLN A 359 19.78 -2.84 15.15
CA GLN A 359 21.20 -2.91 15.50
C GLN A 359 21.68 -4.35 15.79
N ARG A 360 20.85 -5.15 16.49
CA ARG A 360 21.24 -6.49 16.95
C ARG A 360 20.29 -7.60 16.49
N LEU A 361 19.12 -7.24 15.97
CA LEU A 361 18.07 -8.19 15.65
C LEU A 361 17.78 -8.20 14.15
N TRP A 362 17.52 -9.40 13.66
CA TRP A 362 16.89 -9.67 12.39
C TRP A 362 15.51 -10.22 12.70
N LEU A 363 14.48 -9.45 12.39
CA LEU A 363 13.10 -9.88 12.50
C LEU A 363 12.69 -10.47 11.16
N ARG A 364 12.15 -11.69 11.13
CA ARG A 364 11.60 -12.27 9.89
C ARG A 364 10.22 -12.86 10.10
N ARG A 365 9.40 -12.84 9.06
CA ARG A 365 8.07 -13.43 9.08
C ARG A 365 8.12 -14.89 9.54
N VAL A 366 7.17 -15.26 10.40
CA VAL A 366 6.96 -16.65 10.84
C VAL A 366 6.52 -17.55 9.67
N ARG A 367 7.01 -18.78 9.64
CA ARG A 367 6.71 -19.79 8.62
C ARG A 367 6.18 -21.05 9.29
N ARG A 368 5.45 -21.90 8.55
CA ARG A 368 5.00 -23.20 9.06
C ARG A 368 6.15 -24.08 9.59
N ALA A 369 7.34 -23.97 8.96
CA ALA A 369 8.54 -24.69 9.37
C ALA A 369 9.06 -24.28 10.76
N ASP A 370 8.65 -23.11 11.29
CA ASP A 370 9.11 -22.61 12.58
C ASP A 370 8.35 -23.22 13.77
N LEU A 371 7.35 -24.08 13.52
CA LEU A 371 6.56 -24.71 14.58
C LEU A 371 7.40 -25.35 15.71
N PRO A 372 8.53 -26.04 15.46
CA PRO A 372 9.36 -26.59 16.53
C PRO A 372 9.90 -25.52 17.49
N VAL A 373 10.46 -24.43 16.97
CA VAL A 373 11.01 -23.35 17.80
C VAL A 373 9.89 -22.52 18.46
N VAL A 374 8.76 -22.35 17.77
CA VAL A 374 7.57 -21.70 18.34
C VAL A 374 7.02 -22.52 19.52
N ARG A 375 6.98 -23.86 19.42
CA ARG A 375 6.60 -24.76 20.53
C ARG A 375 7.54 -24.66 21.71
N GLU A 376 8.84 -24.57 21.46
CA GLU A 376 9.84 -24.41 22.51
C GLU A 376 9.60 -23.10 23.28
N ILE A 377 9.53 -21.96 22.58
CA ILE A 377 9.39 -20.64 23.21
C ILE A 377 8.01 -20.47 23.86
N GLN A 378 6.94 -20.88 23.19
CA GLN A 378 5.57 -20.73 23.69
C GLN A 378 5.22 -21.73 24.78
N GLY A 379 5.79 -22.93 24.75
CA GLY A 379 5.54 -23.99 25.72
C GLY A 379 6.41 -23.89 26.98
N ASP A 380 7.49 -23.11 26.97
CA ASP A 380 8.37 -22.94 28.12
C ASP A 380 7.57 -22.47 29.37
N PRO A 381 7.63 -23.20 30.50
CA PRO A 381 6.97 -22.79 31.74
C PRO A 381 7.38 -21.40 32.24
N ALA A 382 8.64 -21.01 32.07
CA ALA A 382 9.15 -19.72 32.50
C ALA A 382 8.49 -18.55 31.75
N THR A 383 8.17 -18.74 30.46
CA THR A 383 7.47 -17.73 29.65
C THR A 383 5.95 -17.69 29.92
N ASN A 384 5.41 -18.66 30.68
CA ASN A 384 4.00 -18.79 31.04
C ASN A 384 3.71 -18.61 32.53
N GLN A 385 4.67 -18.13 33.33
CA GLN A 385 4.54 -17.99 34.79
C GLN A 385 3.33 -17.17 35.28
N TYR A 386 2.76 -16.32 34.43
CA TYR A 386 1.57 -15.49 34.72
C TYR A 386 0.26 -16.06 34.15
N LYS A 387 0.30 -17.23 33.49
CA LYS A 387 -0.89 -17.93 32.98
C LYS A 387 -1.32 -19.01 33.95
N VAL A 388 -2.61 -19.36 33.91
CA VAL A 388 -3.18 -20.48 34.70
C VAL A 388 -2.51 -21.81 34.33
N ALA A 389 -2.22 -22.01 33.04
CA ALA A 389 -1.46 -23.14 32.53
C ALA A 389 -0.73 -22.76 31.24
N PRO A 390 0.42 -23.40 30.93
CA PRO A 390 1.07 -23.26 29.62
C PRO A 390 0.17 -23.83 28.51
N PRO A 391 0.27 -23.31 27.27
CA PRO A 391 -0.50 -23.82 26.15
C PRO A 391 -0.07 -25.24 25.79
N SER A 392 -1.03 -26.08 25.40
CA SER A 392 -0.74 -27.39 24.82
C SER A 392 -0.05 -27.25 23.46
N SER A 393 0.64 -28.32 23.04
CA SER A 393 1.31 -28.37 21.73
C SER A 393 0.34 -28.15 20.54
N ALA A 394 -0.93 -28.54 20.70
CA ALA A 394 -1.99 -28.29 19.73
C ALA A 394 -2.42 -26.82 19.72
N GLN A 395 -2.55 -26.18 20.89
CA GLN A 395 -2.87 -24.75 21.00
C GLN A 395 -1.77 -23.88 20.38
N VAL A 396 -0.50 -24.24 20.56
CA VAL A 396 0.62 -23.52 19.93
C VAL A 396 0.60 -23.66 18.40
N ALA A 397 0.24 -24.83 17.87
CA ALA A 397 0.11 -25.03 16.43
C ALA A 397 -1.07 -24.24 15.83
N GLY A 398 -2.19 -24.16 16.55
CA GLY A 398 -3.32 -23.30 16.20
C GLY A 398 -2.91 -21.83 16.18
N GLN A 399 -2.23 -21.35 17.21
CA GLN A 399 -1.74 -19.98 17.29
C GLN A 399 -0.78 -19.61 16.14
N LEU A 400 0.15 -20.49 15.76
CA LEU A 400 0.99 -20.25 14.58
C LEU A 400 0.15 -20.16 13.30
N THR A 401 -0.93 -20.94 13.20
CA THR A 401 -1.84 -20.89 12.04
C THR A 401 -2.55 -19.54 11.98
N GLU A 402 -3.08 -19.06 13.10
CA GLU A 402 -3.70 -17.72 13.22
C GLU A 402 -2.72 -16.61 12.80
N TRP A 403 -1.46 -16.68 13.23
CA TRP A 403 -0.46 -15.69 12.83
C TRP A 403 -0.16 -15.71 11.33
N LEU A 404 -0.09 -16.90 10.73
CA LEU A 404 0.13 -17.04 9.28
C LEU A 404 -1.08 -16.51 8.49
N GLU A 405 -2.29 -16.72 9.00
CA GLU A 405 -3.53 -16.17 8.44
C GLU A 405 -3.55 -14.66 8.55
N SER A 406 -3.18 -14.10 9.70
CA SER A 406 -3.06 -12.64 9.90
C SER A 406 -2.09 -12.00 8.91
N TRP A 407 -0.92 -12.61 8.70
CA TRP A 407 -0.01 -12.17 7.65
C TRP A 407 -0.60 -12.29 6.23
N ALA A 408 -1.41 -13.29 5.95
CA ALA A 408 -2.05 -13.48 4.65
C ALA A 408 -3.23 -12.53 4.41
N GLU A 409 -3.99 -12.21 5.46
CA GLU A 409 -5.20 -11.39 5.40
C GLU A 409 -4.88 -9.89 5.51
N HIS A 410 -3.96 -9.53 6.41
CA HIS A 410 -3.70 -8.14 6.78
C HIS A 410 -2.33 -7.64 6.35
N GLY A 411 -1.45 -8.53 5.86
CA GLY A 411 -0.10 -8.17 5.44
C GLY A 411 0.84 -7.82 6.60
N ILE A 412 0.46 -8.12 7.84
CA ILE A 412 1.27 -7.89 9.05
C ILE A 412 0.92 -8.97 10.07
N GLY A 413 1.91 -9.38 10.87
CA GLY A 413 1.74 -10.23 12.03
C GLY A 413 3.04 -10.28 12.82
N TYR A 414 3.16 -11.23 13.74
CA TYR A 414 4.39 -11.36 14.53
C TYR A 414 5.55 -11.91 13.71
N TRP A 415 6.75 -11.40 13.99
CA TRP A 415 8.01 -11.90 13.47
C TRP A 415 8.67 -12.87 14.45
N LEU A 416 9.49 -13.77 13.90
CA LEU A 416 10.58 -14.37 14.65
C LEU A 416 11.67 -13.34 14.89
N VAL A 417 12.18 -13.32 16.11
CA VAL A 417 13.25 -12.42 16.54
C VAL A 417 14.54 -13.23 16.56
N ILE A 418 15.47 -12.88 15.68
CA ILE A 418 16.74 -13.59 15.47
C ILE A 418 17.88 -12.66 15.83
N LEU A 419 18.92 -13.17 16.49
CA LEU A 419 20.17 -12.42 16.67
C LEU A 419 20.92 -12.34 15.34
N ALA A 420 21.19 -11.12 14.88
CA ALA A 420 21.84 -10.90 13.59
C ALA A 420 23.25 -11.50 13.53
N GLU A 421 23.97 -11.50 14.66
CA GLU A 421 25.34 -12.03 14.76
C GLU A 421 25.41 -13.56 14.68
N THR A 422 24.47 -14.26 15.32
CA THR A 422 24.56 -15.72 15.51
C THR A 422 23.55 -16.50 14.67
N GLY A 423 22.51 -15.84 14.14
CA GLY A 423 21.37 -16.50 13.51
C GLY A 423 20.45 -17.24 14.50
N GLU A 424 20.67 -17.10 15.81
CA GLU A 424 19.86 -17.77 16.83
C GLU A 424 18.48 -17.09 16.98
N VAL A 425 17.41 -17.89 16.90
CA VAL A 425 16.06 -17.45 17.25
C VAL A 425 15.95 -17.23 18.77
N VAL A 426 15.76 -16.00 19.21
CA VAL A 426 15.69 -15.65 20.64
C VAL A 426 14.28 -15.33 21.13
N GLY A 427 13.34 -15.12 20.20
CA GLY A 427 11.98 -14.77 20.56
C GLY A 427 11.02 -14.72 19.37
N ILE A 428 9.78 -14.36 19.68
CA ILE A 428 8.71 -14.06 18.74
C ILE A 428 8.06 -12.77 19.22
N GLY A 429 7.77 -11.84 18.31
CA GLY A 429 7.10 -10.61 18.67
C GLY A 429 6.87 -9.67 17.50
N GLY A 430 6.15 -8.59 17.74
CA GLY A 430 5.79 -7.63 16.72
C GLY A 430 4.40 -7.07 16.93
N LEU A 431 3.76 -6.69 15.83
CA LEU A 431 2.43 -6.09 15.82
C LEU A 431 1.47 -6.99 15.04
N GLU A 432 0.24 -7.05 15.51
CA GLU A 432 -0.85 -7.75 14.81
C GLU A 432 -2.12 -6.90 14.88
N PRO A 433 -2.93 -6.85 13.80
CA PRO A 433 -4.23 -6.20 13.85
C PRO A 433 -5.15 -6.86 14.87
N HIS A 434 -5.85 -6.05 15.65
CA HIS A 434 -6.82 -6.51 16.63
C HIS A 434 -8.00 -5.54 16.70
N VAL A 435 -9.14 -5.98 17.21
CA VAL A 435 -10.27 -5.10 17.53
C VAL A 435 -10.39 -5.04 19.04
N LEU A 436 -10.12 -3.88 19.63
CA LEU A 436 -10.23 -3.66 21.06
C LEU A 436 -11.40 -2.71 21.33
N ARG A 437 -12.42 -3.18 22.06
CA ARG A 437 -13.65 -2.40 22.34
C ARG A 437 -14.30 -1.80 21.08
N GLY A 438 -14.30 -2.55 19.98
CA GLY A 438 -14.88 -2.13 18.69
C GLY A 438 -14.00 -1.17 17.87
N GLN A 439 -12.81 -0.80 18.36
CA GLN A 439 -11.86 0.01 17.60
C GLN A 439 -10.74 -0.86 16.99
N PRO A 440 -10.34 -0.62 15.73
CA PRO A 440 -9.17 -1.28 15.16
C PRO A 440 -7.88 -0.75 15.80
N VAL A 441 -7.06 -1.66 16.32
CA VAL A 441 -5.80 -1.37 17.00
C VAL A 441 -4.70 -2.30 16.50
N LEU A 442 -3.45 -2.01 16.88
CA LEU A 442 -2.33 -2.95 16.71
C LEU A 442 -1.95 -3.51 18.09
N ASN A 443 -2.03 -4.82 18.24
CA ASN A 443 -1.57 -5.53 19.43
C ASN A 443 -0.06 -5.77 19.34
N LEU A 444 0.70 -5.15 20.24
CA LEU A 444 2.10 -5.47 20.47
C LEU A 444 2.18 -6.71 21.35
N TYR A 445 2.77 -7.76 20.79
CA TYR A 445 3.05 -9.00 21.49
C TYR A 445 4.54 -9.28 21.45
N TYR A 446 5.05 -9.91 22.50
CA TYR A 446 6.36 -10.53 22.48
C TYR A 446 6.50 -11.64 23.49
N ARG A 447 7.37 -12.59 23.16
CA ARG A 447 7.86 -13.63 24.05
C ARG A 447 9.27 -14.03 23.66
N PHE A 448 10.16 -14.03 24.64
CA PHE A 448 11.58 -14.34 24.46
C PHE A 448 11.96 -15.54 25.30
N ARG A 449 12.94 -16.32 24.83
CA ARG A 449 13.59 -17.37 25.63
C ARG A 449 14.15 -16.76 26.94
N PRO A 450 14.14 -17.50 28.05
CA PRO A 450 14.73 -17.01 29.31
C PRO A 450 16.19 -16.55 29.18
N SER A 451 16.99 -17.22 28.35
CA SER A 451 18.39 -16.85 28.06
C SER A 451 18.56 -15.46 27.40
N ALA A 452 17.50 -14.95 26.76
CA ALA A 452 17.48 -13.67 26.06
C ALA A 452 16.94 -12.51 26.92
N TRP A 453 16.46 -12.78 28.13
CA TRP A 453 15.92 -11.75 29.02
C TRP A 453 17.01 -10.81 29.55
N GLY A 454 16.63 -9.57 29.89
CA GLY A 454 17.55 -8.56 30.43
C GLY A 454 18.52 -7.94 29.43
N ARG A 455 18.58 -8.41 28.18
CA ARG A 455 19.51 -7.91 27.14
C ARG A 455 18.97 -6.73 26.30
N GLY A 456 17.72 -6.34 26.54
CA GLY A 456 17.08 -5.22 25.84
C GLY A 456 16.51 -5.56 24.45
N TYR A 457 16.40 -6.83 24.08
CA TYR A 457 15.88 -7.21 22.76
C TYR A 457 14.38 -6.93 22.58
N ALA A 458 13.56 -7.12 23.62
CA ALA A 458 12.14 -6.80 23.58
C ALA A 458 11.85 -5.32 23.24
N PRO A 459 12.42 -4.33 23.96
CA PRO A 459 12.21 -2.93 23.60
C PRO A 459 12.83 -2.57 22.24
N GLU A 460 13.97 -3.14 21.85
CA GLU A 460 14.56 -2.88 20.52
C GLU A 460 13.64 -3.35 19.38
N MET A 461 13.16 -4.58 19.45
CA MET A 461 12.20 -5.15 18.48
C MET A 461 10.90 -4.32 18.45
N ALA A 462 10.35 -4.01 19.62
CA ALA A 462 9.10 -3.27 19.72
C ALA A 462 9.22 -1.83 19.20
N THR A 463 10.35 -1.15 19.43
CA THR A 463 10.62 0.18 18.86
C THR A 463 10.59 0.13 17.34
N ALA A 464 11.33 -0.80 16.72
CA ALA A 464 11.38 -0.92 15.26
C ALA A 464 10.00 -1.22 14.66
N ALA A 465 9.22 -2.12 15.29
CA ALA A 465 7.87 -2.43 14.85
C ALA A 465 6.91 -1.21 14.99
N ILE A 466 7.00 -0.45 16.08
CA ILE A 466 6.19 0.76 16.31
C ILE A 466 6.57 1.87 15.34
N GLU A 467 7.85 2.09 15.05
CA GLU A 467 8.32 3.10 14.09
C GLU A 467 7.82 2.79 12.66
N TRP A 468 7.92 1.53 12.26
CA TRP A 468 7.32 1.08 11.01
C TRP A 468 5.80 1.34 11.00
N ALA A 469 5.09 0.99 12.07
CA ALA A 469 3.64 1.17 12.15
C ALA A 469 3.22 2.65 12.19
N ALA A 470 4.00 3.53 12.82
CA ALA A 470 3.74 4.97 12.82
C ALA A 470 3.78 5.54 11.40
N THR A 471 4.62 4.97 10.53
CA THR A 471 4.74 5.38 9.12
C THR A 471 3.69 4.70 8.23
N ALA A 472 3.49 3.40 8.39
CA ALA A 472 2.63 2.60 7.52
C ALA A 472 1.14 2.66 7.90
N LEU A 473 0.85 2.76 9.20
CA LEU A 473 -0.46 2.65 9.83
C LEU A 473 -0.69 3.72 10.92
N PRO A 474 -0.49 5.02 10.61
CA PRO A 474 -0.55 6.11 11.59
C PRO A 474 -1.89 6.17 12.34
N ASP A 475 -2.96 5.68 11.73
CA ASP A 475 -4.31 5.72 12.31
C ASP A 475 -4.61 4.59 13.29
N ARG A 476 -3.74 3.57 13.41
CA ARG A 476 -3.97 2.41 14.27
C ARG A 476 -3.15 2.52 15.56
N PRO A 477 -3.78 2.74 16.72
CA PRO A 477 -3.04 2.86 17.97
C PRO A 477 -2.45 1.52 18.41
N VAL A 478 -1.21 1.55 18.89
CA VAL A 478 -0.50 0.37 19.40
C VAL A 478 -0.82 0.15 20.88
N HIS A 479 -1.24 -1.06 21.23
CA HIS A 479 -1.56 -1.48 22.58
C HIS A 479 -0.74 -2.70 23.01
N VAL A 480 -0.48 -2.84 24.30
CA VAL A 480 0.05 -4.08 24.90
C VAL A 480 -0.70 -4.38 26.19
N ALA A 481 -1.08 -5.63 26.38
CA ALA A 481 -1.66 -6.10 27.63
C ALA A 481 -0.65 -6.97 28.39
N THR A 482 -0.46 -6.70 29.68
CA THR A 482 0.44 -7.50 30.53
C THR A 482 -0.08 -7.64 31.96
N ALA A 483 0.31 -8.72 32.63
CA ALA A 483 -0.06 -8.96 34.02
C ALA A 483 0.51 -7.84 34.91
N THR A 484 -0.26 -7.41 35.90
CA THR A 484 0.15 -6.37 36.84
C THR A 484 1.38 -6.75 37.66
N ALA A 485 1.65 -8.05 37.81
CA ALA A 485 2.85 -8.59 38.46
C ALA A 485 4.06 -8.76 37.51
N ASN A 486 3.92 -8.47 36.21
CA ASN A 486 5.00 -8.65 35.23
C ASN A 486 5.85 -7.39 35.07
N ASP A 487 6.70 -7.13 36.07
CA ASP A 487 7.57 -5.94 36.13
C ASP A 487 8.48 -5.79 34.90
N ASN A 488 8.90 -6.90 34.29
CA ASN A 488 9.71 -6.87 33.08
C ASN A 488 8.95 -6.24 31.91
N ALA A 489 7.72 -6.69 31.68
CA ALA A 489 6.89 -6.15 30.61
C ALA A 489 6.44 -4.70 30.89
N ILE A 490 6.19 -4.35 32.16
CA ILE A 490 5.87 -2.97 32.57
C ILE A 490 7.05 -2.04 32.28
N ARG A 491 8.28 -2.47 32.58
CA ARG A 491 9.50 -1.71 32.24
C ARG A 491 9.70 -1.55 30.73
N VAL A 492 9.34 -2.56 29.93
CA VAL A 492 9.36 -2.45 28.46
C VAL A 492 8.32 -1.42 27.98
N ALA A 493 7.07 -1.50 28.47
CA ALA A 493 6.04 -0.53 28.14
C ALA A 493 6.45 0.91 28.48
N ALA A 494 7.06 1.11 29.66
CA ALA A 494 7.59 2.41 30.07
C ALA A 494 8.72 2.92 29.15
N LYS A 495 9.67 2.05 28.77
CA LYS A 495 10.75 2.40 27.82
C LYS A 495 10.22 2.77 26.44
N LEU A 496 9.13 2.14 26.01
CA LEU A 496 8.45 2.45 24.76
C LEU A 496 7.58 3.71 24.87
N GLY A 497 7.55 4.38 26.03
CA GLY A 497 6.71 5.56 26.28
C GLY A 497 5.21 5.25 26.23
N MET A 498 4.81 4.04 26.59
CA MET A 498 3.40 3.64 26.63
C MET A 498 2.76 4.02 27.96
N ALA A 499 1.56 4.61 27.91
CA ALA A 499 0.77 4.99 29.07
C ALA A 499 -0.22 3.87 29.45
N ARG A 500 -0.49 3.69 30.75
CA ARG A 500 -1.50 2.75 31.23
C ARG A 500 -2.90 3.35 31.02
N VAL A 501 -3.74 2.68 30.25
CA VAL A 501 -5.08 3.18 29.86
C VAL A 501 -6.23 2.39 30.49
N GLY A 502 -5.96 1.28 31.18
CA GLY A 502 -7.00 0.57 31.92
C GLY A 502 -6.69 -0.88 32.27
N ARG A 503 -7.76 -1.68 32.38
CA ARG A 503 -7.74 -3.14 32.54
C ARG A 503 -8.54 -3.78 31.40
N THR A 504 -8.21 -5.03 31.08
CA THR A 504 -8.93 -5.85 30.10
C THR A 504 -8.99 -7.31 30.55
N ASP A 505 -10.12 -7.96 30.28
CA ASP A 505 -10.34 -9.39 30.47
C ASP A 505 -10.51 -10.13 29.11
N GLU A 506 -10.25 -9.44 27.99
CA GLU A 506 -10.36 -10.01 26.63
C GLU A 506 -9.33 -11.12 26.35
N TYR A 507 -8.33 -11.29 27.22
CA TYR A 507 -7.32 -12.32 27.10
C TYR A 507 -7.53 -13.40 28.17
N ALA A 508 -7.03 -14.61 27.93
CA ALA A 508 -7.11 -15.76 28.84
C ALA A 508 -6.33 -15.60 30.18
N ILE A 509 -5.95 -14.38 30.55
CA ILE A 509 -5.30 -14.01 31.80
C ILE A 509 -6.19 -12.97 32.48
N LYS A 510 -6.74 -13.29 33.66
CA LYS A 510 -7.56 -12.34 34.42
C LYS A 510 -6.70 -11.22 35.00
N GLY A 511 -7.19 -9.98 34.92
CA GLY A 511 -6.55 -8.84 35.61
C GLY A 511 -5.34 -8.22 34.89
N LEU A 512 -5.32 -8.24 33.55
CA LEU A 512 -4.27 -7.57 32.78
C LEU A 512 -4.41 -6.05 32.85
N ALA A 513 -3.26 -5.36 32.94
CA ALA A 513 -3.17 -3.94 32.69
C ALA A 513 -2.97 -3.69 31.20
N LEU A 514 -3.76 -2.78 30.65
CA LEU A 514 -3.67 -2.35 29.26
C LEU A 514 -2.81 -1.09 29.17
N TYR A 515 -1.79 -1.14 28.33
CA TYR A 515 -0.92 -0.02 27.99
C TYR A 515 -1.09 0.34 26.54
N ARG A 516 -0.85 1.61 26.23
CA ARG A 516 -1.02 2.16 24.90
C ARG A 516 0.11 3.12 24.57
N LYS A 517 0.64 3.05 23.36
CA LYS A 517 1.52 4.08 22.81
C LYS A 517 0.67 5.32 22.50
N PRO A 518 0.94 6.48 23.13
CA PRO A 518 0.28 7.72 22.75
C PRO A 518 0.50 7.98 21.26
N LEU A 519 -0.56 8.38 20.55
CA LEU A 519 -0.37 8.94 19.22
C LEU A 519 0.38 10.27 19.39
N PRO A 520 1.28 10.62 18.45
CA PRO A 520 1.86 11.96 18.46
C PRO A 520 0.75 13.00 18.45
N GLU A 521 0.94 14.04 19.26
CA GLU A 521 0.05 15.18 19.29
C GLU A 521 0.15 15.90 17.93
N PRO A 522 -0.98 16.23 17.28
CA PRO A 522 -0.94 16.61 15.90
C PRO A 522 -0.61 18.09 15.87
N GLU A 523 0.68 18.36 15.62
CA GLU A 523 1.13 19.70 15.25
C GLU A 523 0.34 20.20 14.04
N GLU A 524 -0.03 19.27 13.15
CA GLU A 524 -0.89 19.52 12.00
C GLU A 524 -1.90 18.38 11.76
N LEU A 525 -3.08 18.72 11.23
CA LEU A 525 -4.07 17.79 10.69
C LEU A 525 -4.47 18.23 9.29
N HIS A 526 -4.55 17.30 8.36
CA HIS A 526 -5.10 17.55 7.04
C HIS A 526 -6.47 16.90 6.91
N THR A 527 -7.40 17.66 6.36
CA THR A 527 -8.69 17.15 5.89
C THR A 527 -8.73 17.29 4.37
N GLU A 528 -9.87 16.93 3.77
CA GLU A 528 -10.11 17.06 2.34
C GLU A 528 -9.79 18.47 1.82
N ARG A 529 -10.23 19.50 2.55
CA ARG A 529 -10.11 20.90 2.11
C ARG A 529 -9.30 21.77 3.06
N LEU A 530 -9.01 21.27 4.26
CA LEU A 530 -8.44 22.08 5.33
C LEU A 530 -7.05 21.59 5.73
N TRP A 531 -6.17 22.54 5.92
CA TRP A 531 -4.93 22.36 6.65
C TRP A 531 -5.10 23.01 8.02
N LEU A 532 -5.02 22.17 9.05
CA LEU A 532 -5.11 22.55 10.46
C LEU A 532 -3.70 22.55 11.01
N HIS A 533 -3.19 23.70 11.43
CA HIS A 533 -1.83 23.78 12.00
C HIS A 533 -1.88 24.56 13.31
N ARG A 534 -0.84 24.43 14.14
CA ARG A 534 -0.81 25.11 15.46
C ARG A 534 -1.01 26.61 15.27
N LEU A 535 -2.08 27.13 15.86
CA LEU A 535 -2.35 28.57 15.84
C LEU A 535 -1.21 29.30 16.56
N GLY A 536 -0.46 30.11 15.81
CA GLY A 536 0.78 30.74 16.28
C GLY A 536 0.85 32.24 16.01
N ALA A 537 2.02 32.82 16.27
CA ALA A 537 2.26 34.25 16.06
C ALA A 537 2.02 34.69 14.61
N ASP A 538 2.31 33.81 13.64
CA ASP A 538 2.12 34.06 12.21
C ASP A 538 0.64 34.16 11.80
N ASP A 539 -0.28 33.63 12.61
CA ASP A 539 -1.72 33.73 12.37
C ASP A 539 -2.36 34.95 13.05
N LEU A 540 -1.62 35.70 13.87
CA LEU A 540 -2.18 36.74 14.75
C LEU A 540 -3.04 37.76 14.00
N ALA A 541 -2.61 38.21 12.82
CA ALA A 541 -3.34 39.21 12.04
C ALA A 541 -4.73 38.69 11.63
N GLY A 542 -4.79 37.52 10.99
CA GLY A 542 -6.05 36.92 10.56
C GLY A 542 -6.90 36.42 11.73
N PHE A 543 -6.27 35.96 12.82
CA PHE A 543 -6.95 35.62 14.06
C PHE A 543 -7.60 36.85 14.70
N ALA A 544 -6.91 37.99 14.75
CA ALA A 544 -7.45 39.24 15.27
C ALA A 544 -8.63 39.76 14.48
N GLU A 545 -8.58 39.66 13.15
CA GLU A 545 -9.72 40.00 12.27
C GLU A 545 -10.95 39.16 12.61
N ILE A 546 -10.79 37.83 12.68
CA ILE A 546 -11.89 36.90 12.99
C ILE A 546 -12.45 37.13 14.40
N GLN A 547 -11.58 37.46 15.35
CA GLN A 547 -11.95 37.74 16.74
C GLN A 547 -12.61 39.10 16.96
N SER A 548 -12.37 40.07 16.08
CA SER A 548 -12.93 41.42 16.16
C SER A 548 -14.21 41.59 15.33
N ASP A 549 -14.49 40.64 14.42
CA ASP A 549 -15.68 40.64 13.58
C ASP A 549 -16.98 40.57 14.42
N PRO A 550 -17.91 41.53 14.27
CA PRO A 550 -19.16 41.54 15.03
C PRO A 550 -20.09 40.36 14.73
N GLU A 551 -20.11 39.85 13.49
CA GLU A 551 -20.95 38.72 13.11
C GLU A 551 -20.46 37.42 13.75
N THR A 552 -19.13 37.21 13.81
CA THR A 552 -18.55 36.03 14.47
C THR A 552 -18.72 36.04 16.00
N ASN A 553 -18.87 37.23 16.59
CA ASN A 553 -19.08 37.44 18.03
C ASN A 553 -20.54 37.61 18.42
N ARG A 554 -21.50 37.42 17.52
CA ARG A 554 -22.95 37.59 17.78
C ARG A 554 -23.47 36.89 19.04
N PHE A 555 -22.90 35.72 19.39
CA PHE A 555 -23.28 34.96 20.59
C PHE A 555 -22.28 35.08 21.75
N SER A 556 -21.29 35.96 21.62
CA SER A 556 -20.29 36.25 22.67
C SER A 556 -20.70 37.52 23.43
N ARG A 557 -20.46 37.54 24.75
CA ARG A 557 -20.88 38.65 25.62
C ARG A 557 -20.21 39.99 25.29
N LYS A 558 -19.00 39.99 24.73
CA LYS A 558 -18.24 41.19 24.33
C LYS A 558 -17.40 40.90 23.08
N PRO A 559 -17.29 41.83 22.11
CA PRO A 559 -16.25 41.77 21.07
C PRO A 559 -14.87 41.76 21.73
N ALA A 560 -13.92 41.01 21.17
CA ALA A 560 -12.57 40.98 21.71
C ALA A 560 -11.84 42.30 21.42
N THR A 561 -11.23 42.91 22.44
CA THR A 561 -10.27 44.00 22.21
C THR A 561 -8.96 43.40 21.66
N PRO A 562 -8.12 44.18 20.96
CA PRO A 562 -6.82 43.67 20.49
C PRO A 562 -5.97 43.02 21.59
N GLU A 563 -6.02 43.55 22.82
CA GLU A 563 -5.32 42.99 23.98
C GLU A 563 -5.90 41.62 24.38
N ALA A 564 -7.23 41.49 24.39
CA ALA A 564 -7.90 40.23 24.70
C ALA A 564 -7.64 39.14 23.62
N VAL A 565 -7.49 39.54 22.36
CA VAL A 565 -7.08 38.64 21.27
C VAL A 565 -5.66 38.14 21.51
N ALA A 566 -4.71 39.03 21.79
CA ALA A 566 -3.32 38.65 22.03
C ALA A 566 -3.19 37.74 23.26
N GLU A 567 -3.92 38.02 24.34
CA GLU A 567 -3.97 37.18 25.54
C GLU A 567 -4.53 35.78 25.24
N LEU A 568 -5.59 35.70 24.42
CA LEU A 568 -6.14 34.41 24.00
C LEU A 568 -5.15 33.62 23.15
N LEU A 569 -4.48 34.25 22.19
CA LEU A 569 -3.46 33.59 21.38
C LEU A 569 -2.30 33.09 22.25
N GLY A 570 -1.82 33.92 23.19
CA GLY A 570 -0.79 33.53 24.15
C GLY A 570 -1.17 32.28 24.94
N ARG A 571 -2.39 32.23 25.48
CA ARG A 571 -2.91 31.03 26.15
C ARG A 571 -2.95 29.81 25.23
N ILE A 572 -3.41 29.96 23.99
CA ILE A 572 -3.46 28.86 23.02
C ILE A 572 -2.07 28.28 22.76
N VAL A 573 -1.06 29.14 22.58
CA VAL A 573 0.35 28.75 22.41
C VAL A 573 0.89 28.07 23.68
N GLU A 574 0.61 28.61 24.86
CA GLU A 574 1.00 27.99 26.13
C GLU A 574 0.36 26.61 26.33
N ASP A 575 -0.91 26.43 25.96
CA ASP A 575 -1.58 25.13 26.04
C ASP A 575 -0.98 24.11 25.07
N TRP A 576 -0.54 24.55 23.88
CA TRP A 576 0.22 23.71 22.96
C TRP A 576 1.54 23.25 23.57
N VAL A 577 2.25 24.11 24.31
CA VAL A 577 3.52 23.75 24.98
C VAL A 577 3.27 22.86 26.21
N ARG A 578 2.24 23.16 27.00
CA ARG A 578 1.95 22.50 28.28
C ARG A 578 1.29 21.14 28.09
N ASP A 579 0.27 21.10 27.26
CA ASP A 579 -0.64 19.95 27.15
C ASP A 579 -0.57 19.27 25.78
N GLY A 580 0.14 19.89 24.83
CA GLY A 580 0.29 19.34 23.49
C GLY A 580 -0.99 19.34 22.66
N ILE A 581 -2.02 20.07 23.10
CA ILE A 581 -3.27 20.20 22.37
C ILE A 581 -3.92 21.55 22.66
N SER A 582 -4.30 22.24 21.61
CA SER A 582 -5.12 23.45 21.68
C SER A 582 -5.79 23.68 20.33
N TYR A 583 -6.25 24.91 20.07
CA TYR A 583 -6.88 25.23 18.80
C TYR A 583 -5.87 25.31 17.64
N TRP A 584 -6.27 24.79 16.50
CA TRP A 584 -5.58 24.94 15.23
C TRP A 584 -6.07 26.20 14.51
N ALA A 585 -5.18 26.82 13.75
CA ALA A 585 -5.56 27.65 12.62
C ALA A 585 -6.19 26.75 11.55
N VAL A 586 -7.31 27.18 10.98
CA VAL A 586 -8.02 26.44 9.92
C VAL A 586 -7.79 27.14 8.60
N ARG A 587 -6.91 26.60 7.76
CA ARG A 587 -6.59 27.14 6.43
C ARG A 587 -7.19 26.28 5.33
N LEU A 588 -7.51 26.89 4.19
CA LEU A 588 -7.71 26.14 2.96
C LEU A 588 -6.39 25.51 2.52
N ALA A 589 -6.40 24.22 2.21
CA ALA A 589 -5.19 23.47 1.88
C ALA A 589 -4.55 23.91 0.54
N ASP A 590 -5.34 24.38 -0.42
CA ASP A 590 -4.90 24.76 -1.76
C ASP A 590 -4.30 26.17 -1.84
N THR A 591 -4.93 27.13 -1.14
CA THR A 591 -4.60 28.55 -1.19
C THR A 591 -3.85 29.03 0.05
N GLY A 592 -3.87 28.25 1.13
CA GLY A 592 -3.39 28.66 2.43
C GLY A 592 -4.27 29.72 3.10
N GLU A 593 -5.44 30.08 2.56
CA GLU A 593 -6.30 31.12 3.13
C GLU A 593 -6.79 30.72 4.53
N LEU A 594 -6.55 31.57 5.54
CA LEU A 594 -7.05 31.34 6.90
C LEU A 594 -8.57 31.52 6.96
N LEU A 595 -9.34 30.46 7.11
CA LEU A 595 -10.80 30.54 7.21
C LEU A 595 -11.31 30.75 8.64
N GLY A 596 -10.53 30.34 9.63
CA GLY A 596 -11.00 30.19 10.99
C GLY A 596 -9.92 29.70 11.93
N TYR A 597 -10.34 29.46 13.16
CA TYR A 597 -9.59 28.65 14.11
C TYR A 597 -10.57 27.71 14.82
N GLY A 598 -10.07 26.60 15.34
CA GLY A 598 -10.88 25.67 16.09
C GLY A 598 -10.16 24.37 16.40
N GLY A 599 -10.83 23.50 17.14
CA GLY A 599 -10.26 22.24 17.56
C GLY A 599 -10.61 21.91 18.99
N LEU A 600 -9.68 21.25 19.67
CA LEU A 600 -9.89 20.70 20.99
C LEU A 600 -8.92 21.31 21.99
N ARG A 601 -9.43 21.62 23.16
CA ARG A 601 -8.62 22.17 24.26
C ARG A 601 -9.04 21.53 25.57
N HIS A 602 -8.10 21.31 26.48
CA HIS A 602 -8.44 20.84 27.83
C HIS A 602 -9.35 21.84 28.55
N ALA A 603 -10.37 21.30 29.19
CA ALA A 603 -11.36 22.05 29.92
C ALA A 603 -11.87 21.24 31.13
N ILE A 604 -12.40 21.97 32.11
CA ILE A 604 -13.24 21.39 33.16
C ILE A 604 -14.69 21.74 32.81
N VAL A 605 -15.51 20.72 32.53
CA VAL A 605 -16.92 20.87 32.15
C VAL A 605 -17.74 20.04 33.14
N ASP A 606 -18.72 20.67 33.82
CA ASP A 606 -19.42 20.09 34.99
C ASP A 606 -18.48 19.52 36.05
N GLY A 607 -17.38 20.20 36.35
CA GLY A 607 -16.40 19.75 37.36
C GLY A 607 -15.59 18.51 36.95
N ARG A 608 -15.68 18.06 35.68
CA ARG A 608 -14.93 16.90 35.16
C ARG A 608 -13.95 17.31 34.06
N PRO A 609 -12.76 16.68 33.97
CA PRO A 609 -11.87 16.83 32.83
C PRO A 609 -12.57 16.44 31.52
N SER A 610 -12.45 17.28 30.49
CA SER A 610 -13.03 17.09 29.17
C SER A 610 -12.20 17.82 28.11
N LEU A 611 -12.29 17.38 26.86
CA LEU A 611 -11.83 18.17 25.72
C LEU A 611 -12.99 19.02 25.21
N ASN A 612 -12.85 20.35 25.28
CA ASN A 612 -13.84 21.26 24.74
C ASN A 612 -13.58 21.47 23.25
N LEU A 613 -14.56 21.10 22.42
CA LEU A 613 -14.59 21.42 20.99
C LEU A 613 -15.15 22.83 20.81
N ALA A 614 -14.32 23.73 20.30
CA ALA A 614 -14.71 25.10 19.96
C ALA A 614 -14.13 25.51 18.61
N TYR A 615 -14.79 26.46 17.96
CA TYR A 615 -14.35 27.01 16.69
C TYR A 615 -15.00 28.35 16.39
N ARG A 616 -14.36 29.09 15.49
CA ARG A 616 -14.87 30.32 14.91
C ARG A 616 -14.34 30.48 13.49
N PHE A 617 -15.24 30.78 12.57
CA PHE A 617 -14.94 30.95 11.16
C PHE A 617 -15.38 32.33 10.70
N ARG A 618 -14.67 32.92 9.74
CA ARG A 618 -15.09 34.15 9.08
C ARG A 618 -16.45 33.97 8.37
N PRO A 619 -17.28 35.01 8.23
CA PRO A 619 -18.58 34.90 7.57
C PRO A 619 -18.53 34.31 6.17
N SER A 620 -17.49 34.65 5.38
CA SER A 620 -17.29 34.11 4.02
C SER A 620 -17.03 32.60 3.95
N ALA A 621 -16.73 31.97 5.09
CA ALA A 621 -16.51 30.52 5.22
C ALA A 621 -17.78 29.77 5.70
N TRP A 622 -18.85 30.47 6.06
CA TRP A 622 -20.08 29.85 6.55
C TRP A 622 -20.87 29.17 5.43
N GLY A 623 -21.69 28.16 5.79
CA GLY A 623 -22.50 27.41 4.84
C GLY A 623 -21.74 26.43 3.94
N LYS A 624 -20.39 26.48 3.91
CA LYS A 624 -19.52 25.63 3.07
C LYS A 624 -19.11 24.29 3.70
N GLY A 625 -19.54 24.05 4.95
CA GLY A 625 -19.28 22.79 5.66
C GLY A 625 -17.89 22.67 6.30
N TYR A 626 -17.09 23.73 6.36
CA TYR A 626 -15.73 23.66 6.95
C TYR A 626 -15.72 23.37 8.46
N ALA A 627 -16.65 23.97 9.22
CA ALA A 627 -16.75 23.72 10.66
C ALA A 627 -17.00 22.22 11.00
N PRO A 628 -18.00 21.51 10.44
CA PRO A 628 -18.20 20.09 10.70
C PRO A 628 -17.13 19.18 10.07
N GLU A 629 -16.32 19.67 9.14
CA GLU A 629 -15.15 18.94 8.61
C GLU A 629 -13.99 18.99 9.61
N MET A 630 -13.57 20.20 10.00
CA MET A 630 -12.54 20.41 11.02
C MET A 630 -12.91 19.73 12.34
N ALA A 631 -14.14 19.94 12.82
CA ALA A 631 -14.59 19.39 14.09
C ALA A 631 -14.53 17.85 14.11
N ARG A 632 -14.84 17.21 12.97
CA ARG A 632 -14.81 15.75 12.87
C ARG A 632 -13.39 15.22 12.85
N ALA A 633 -12.49 15.87 12.10
CA ALA A 633 -11.07 15.52 12.14
C ALA A 633 -10.49 15.64 13.55
N ALA A 634 -10.82 16.72 14.27
CA ALA A 634 -10.40 16.92 15.65
C ALA A 634 -10.98 15.85 16.60
N VAL A 635 -12.29 15.58 16.53
CA VAL A 635 -12.97 14.58 17.38
C VAL A 635 -12.48 13.16 17.08
N ASP A 636 -12.27 12.80 15.81
CA ASP A 636 -11.76 11.49 15.43
C ASP A 636 -10.29 11.32 15.85
N TRP A 637 -9.51 12.40 15.81
CA TRP A 637 -8.21 12.40 16.47
C TRP A 637 -8.37 12.19 17.99
N ALA A 638 -9.29 12.85 18.68
CA ALA A 638 -9.47 12.71 20.13
C ALA A 638 -9.89 11.30 20.54
N ARG A 639 -10.87 10.72 19.85
CA ARG A 639 -11.34 9.34 20.04
C ARG A 639 -10.21 8.35 19.89
N ARG A 640 -9.30 8.64 18.97
CA ARG A 640 -8.06 7.89 18.83
C ARG A 640 -7.13 8.28 19.95
N ALA A 641 -6.50 9.43 19.99
CA ALA A 641 -5.38 9.80 20.87
C ALA A 641 -5.68 9.94 22.37
N ARG A 642 -6.89 10.35 22.75
CA ARG A 642 -7.31 10.69 24.13
C ARG A 642 -8.69 10.07 24.48
N PRO A 643 -8.89 8.75 24.35
CA PRO A 643 -10.20 8.09 24.58
C PRO A 643 -10.63 8.11 26.05
N GLU A 644 -9.78 8.55 26.97
CA GLU A 644 -10.09 8.70 28.38
C GLU A 644 -10.78 10.03 28.71
N LEU A 645 -10.72 11.01 27.80
CA LEU A 645 -11.31 12.34 28.00
C LEU A 645 -12.57 12.51 27.12
N PRO A 646 -13.75 12.74 27.72
CA PRO A 646 -14.95 13.02 26.94
C PRO A 646 -14.77 14.30 26.13
N VAL A 647 -15.27 14.33 24.89
CA VAL A 647 -15.36 15.56 24.11
C VAL A 647 -16.70 16.22 24.39
N SER A 648 -16.67 17.50 24.75
CA SER A 648 -17.85 18.32 25.03
C SER A 648 -17.93 19.51 24.09
N VAL A 649 -19.15 19.86 23.67
CA VAL A 649 -19.45 21.14 23.02
C VAL A 649 -20.32 21.93 23.98
N VAL A 650 -19.91 23.16 24.28
CA VAL A 650 -20.73 24.11 25.05
C VAL A 650 -21.07 25.27 24.15
N THR A 651 -22.36 25.49 23.90
CA THR A 651 -22.82 26.54 22.99
C THR A 651 -24.11 27.20 23.49
N HIS A 652 -24.28 28.49 23.17
CA HIS A 652 -25.52 29.22 23.47
C HIS A 652 -26.74 28.53 22.84
N PHE A 653 -27.89 28.54 23.52
CA PHE A 653 -29.12 27.87 23.06
C PHE A 653 -29.62 28.37 21.70
N ASP A 654 -29.42 29.65 21.41
CA ASP A 654 -29.83 30.27 20.14
C ASP A 654 -28.82 30.04 18.99
N ASN A 655 -27.65 29.46 19.26
CA ASN A 655 -26.64 29.20 18.23
C ASN A 655 -26.96 27.91 17.46
N THR A 656 -28.04 27.99 16.67
CA THR A 656 -28.56 26.87 15.87
C THR A 656 -27.53 26.29 14.90
N ALA A 657 -26.60 27.12 14.38
CA ALA A 657 -25.53 26.66 13.50
C ALA A 657 -24.56 25.71 14.24
N SER A 658 -24.13 26.08 15.46
CA SER A 658 -23.25 25.22 16.25
C SER A 658 -23.94 23.97 16.77
N ILE A 659 -25.22 24.08 17.14
CA ILE A 659 -26.04 22.93 17.55
C ILE A 659 -26.11 21.89 16.41
N ARG A 660 -26.41 22.32 15.19
CA ARG A 660 -26.45 21.43 14.02
C ARG A 660 -25.11 20.73 13.75
N VAL A 661 -23.98 21.40 14.00
CA VAL A 661 -22.66 20.77 13.87
C VAL A 661 -22.49 19.69 14.93
N ALA A 662 -22.79 19.98 16.21
CA ALA A 662 -22.71 18.99 17.29
C ALA A 662 -23.59 17.76 17.00
N GLU A 663 -24.84 17.98 16.59
CA GLU A 663 -25.79 16.91 16.23
C GLU A 663 -25.31 16.10 15.01
N LYS A 664 -24.78 16.76 13.98
CA LYS A 664 -24.22 16.09 12.79
C LYS A 664 -23.02 15.22 13.11
N LEU A 665 -22.24 15.57 14.13
CA LEU A 665 -21.14 14.76 14.63
C LEU A 665 -21.59 13.64 15.60
N GLY A 666 -22.89 13.55 15.89
CA GLY A 666 -23.49 12.54 16.75
C GLY A 666 -23.41 12.87 18.24
N PHE A 667 -23.12 14.11 18.62
CA PHE A 667 -23.13 14.52 20.02
C PHE A 667 -24.57 14.57 20.53
N VAL A 668 -24.76 14.20 21.78
CA VAL A 668 -26.06 14.21 22.45
C VAL A 668 -26.15 15.36 23.44
N LEU A 669 -27.29 16.04 23.47
CA LEU A 669 -27.58 17.04 24.49
C LEU A 669 -27.73 16.33 25.84
N VAL A 670 -26.85 16.64 26.79
CA VAL A 670 -26.85 16.03 28.13
C VAL A 670 -27.36 16.97 29.22
N GLY A 671 -27.53 18.25 28.91
CA GLY A 671 -28.07 19.24 29.84
C GLY A 671 -27.58 20.66 29.54
N SER A 672 -27.46 21.46 30.59
CA SER A 672 -26.97 22.83 30.52
C SER A 672 -25.89 23.09 31.56
N THR A 673 -24.85 23.83 31.18
CA THR A 673 -23.73 24.20 32.07
C THR A 673 -23.41 25.68 31.94
N GLU A 674 -22.81 26.26 32.97
CA GLU A 674 -22.06 27.51 32.83
C GLU A 674 -20.62 27.20 32.41
N TYR A 675 -20.13 27.87 31.38
CA TYR A 675 -18.76 27.71 30.88
C TYR A 675 -18.25 29.04 30.34
N GLY A 676 -16.98 29.36 30.62
CA GLY A 676 -16.30 30.53 30.08
C GLY A 676 -16.98 31.88 30.38
N GLY A 677 -17.74 31.97 31.48
CA GLY A 677 -18.43 33.20 31.86
C GLY A 677 -19.51 33.67 30.88
N GLN A 678 -20.03 32.80 30.01
CA GLN A 678 -21.08 33.12 29.04
C GLN A 678 -22.52 32.90 29.56
N GLY A 679 -22.66 32.37 30.77
CA GLY A 679 -23.96 32.02 31.37
C GLY A 679 -24.38 30.61 30.98
N VAL A 680 -25.59 30.23 31.38
CA VAL A 680 -26.13 28.88 31.15
C VAL A 680 -26.25 28.61 29.65
N SER A 681 -25.55 27.58 29.18
CA SER A 681 -25.44 27.19 27.77
C SER A 681 -25.77 25.72 27.61
N ALA A 682 -26.17 25.31 26.40
CA ALA A 682 -26.42 23.92 26.08
C ALA A 682 -25.11 23.12 26.10
N LEU A 683 -25.12 21.97 26.79
CA LEU A 683 -23.99 21.05 26.89
C LEU A 683 -24.27 19.79 26.08
N TYR A 684 -23.44 19.57 25.07
CA TYR A 684 -23.45 18.37 24.26
C TYR A 684 -22.21 17.53 24.57
N ARG A 685 -22.35 16.20 24.60
CA ARG A 685 -21.22 15.26 24.78
C ARG A 685 -21.18 14.20 23.69
N ASP A 686 -19.98 13.81 23.31
CA ASP A 686 -19.76 12.68 22.41
C ASP A 686 -20.11 11.37 23.13
N PRO A 687 -21.09 10.58 22.65
CA PRO A 687 -21.46 9.32 23.28
C PRO A 687 -20.41 8.21 23.12
N ALA A 688 -19.45 8.37 22.19
CA ALA A 688 -18.46 7.34 21.88
C ALA A 688 -17.30 7.26 22.88
N VAL A 689 -17.10 8.29 23.71
CA VAL A 689 -16.03 8.31 24.72
C VAL A 689 -16.61 7.96 26.08
N ARG A 690 -16.35 6.74 26.55
CA ARG A 690 -16.82 6.29 27.87
C ARG A 690 -16.01 6.93 28.98
N THR A 691 -16.70 7.48 29.97
CA THR A 691 -16.10 7.83 31.26
C THR A 691 -15.60 6.57 31.97
N PRO A 692 -14.57 6.64 32.83
CA PRO A 692 -14.03 5.49 33.57
C PRO A 692 -15.02 4.69 34.43
N GLU A 693 -16.25 5.19 34.60
CA GLU A 693 -17.32 4.58 35.40
C GLU A 693 -18.34 3.77 34.57
N GLY A 694 -18.12 3.52 33.27
CA GLY A 694 -19.05 2.75 32.41
C GLY A 694 -18.40 1.94 31.30
#